data_AF-A0A955A0S2-F1
#
_entry.id   AF-A0A955A0S2-F1
#
_cell.length_a   1.000
_cell.length_b   1.000
_cell.length_c   1.000
_cell.angle_alpha   90.00
_cell.angle_beta   90.00
_cell.angle_gamma   90.00
#
_symmetry.space_group_name_H-M   'P 1'
#
loop_
_entity.id
_entity.type
_entity.pdbx_description
1 polymer ?
#
loop_
_entity_poly.entity_id
_entity_poly.type
_entity_poly.pdbx_seq_one_letter_code
_entity_poly.pdbx_strand_id
1 'polypeptide(L)'
;MGSVAQAQDAENQFQMNASLGFGGVLVAERWNPLTLTISSGGEAVNGAFEITYAQDASQVAKITVPFATTPHRDVPVTAFVCPPASCVEMNIKAFNARGRELASASFVPIPQQNSSGSTRLEFRMPTVHGPRHVVVGVVGDVQSLNSASRVWRDVLGGLDGSTSTQSQYSYSRAPARPVEEVFGSIDVVTIDPDLLPRTCMGYDSLTALVIHPASIDSVDERSIQAIRLWVQAGGRLIVLATEPGSAWQRWVPEGVLETEFDSGMVTSRDPAPVQTPRELQRVMTDFVSKETKQLSGVMLSETATARTFRLSDRAKTLGWSENWRVSGDESSIAVQGPLGFGYVMLVGARPEFLPSAVRDVFSAGLWRQLLTPILKKPIRTMEGDSSESRDWYWSGAYETSEEIQQVIAQIQRTPHVSLTVLYWILLVPLTIVALLGVADLFVLKRLNRRELNWLTAALWLAVLSVVAYTVPLWIRRGPSMARRVVLVESVQMPGQSLPIACVTQAIGLYANSSQPSKLADESVDGSFLQSQWWRGLEPSWSSYGSGRGFQQSLIGPRVETLQIPGAWDTAMGGNSMEDHRVAQWTFRAIASRCVEPAPVRVQLERTSSGTRIVVTGLDRDANVEVALAEQMERWNVASEVEDETAALHERVFMTRNSMNLSQSMQVSVEQARAMTNFEPSFSSNSIFDDTAPDVWRTVVIRVERNSRSGQWDRESTTVYRIMVPMLPTAEDDV
;
A
#
# COMPACT_ATOMS: atom_id res chain seq x y z
N MET A 1 -21.63 -41.51 -23.81
CA MET A 1 -23.08 -41.54 -23.55
C MET A 1 -23.36 -42.61 -22.51
N GLY A 2 -23.65 -42.19 -21.28
CA GLY A 2 -24.00 -43.04 -20.15
C GLY A 2 -24.47 -42.15 -19.00
N SER A 3 -25.69 -42.42 -18.53
CA SER A 3 -26.38 -41.81 -17.38
C SER A 3 -26.93 -40.37 -17.55
N VAL A 4 -28.18 -40.29 -18.03
CA VAL A 4 -29.09 -39.16 -17.79
C VAL A 4 -30.14 -39.66 -16.81
N ALA A 5 -29.90 -39.45 -15.51
CA ALA A 5 -30.89 -39.57 -14.43
C ALA A 5 -30.33 -38.91 -13.15
N GLN A 6 -30.04 -37.60 -13.20
CA GLN A 6 -29.71 -36.80 -12.01
C GLN A 6 -29.99 -35.29 -12.18
N ALA A 7 -30.77 -34.90 -13.20
CA ALA A 7 -30.89 -33.48 -13.59
C ALA A 7 -31.89 -32.66 -12.74
N GLN A 8 -32.81 -33.29 -11.98
CA GLN A 8 -33.84 -32.54 -11.25
C GLN A 8 -33.45 -32.08 -9.83
N ASP A 9 -32.51 -32.75 -9.17
CA ASP A 9 -31.99 -32.26 -7.87
C ASP A 9 -30.89 -31.18 -8.04
N ALA A 10 -30.33 -31.06 -9.25
CA ALA A 10 -29.29 -30.06 -9.55
C ALA A 10 -29.86 -28.62 -9.61
N GLU A 11 -31.13 -28.44 -9.98
CA GLU A 11 -31.77 -27.11 -10.08
C GLU A 11 -31.99 -26.44 -8.72
N ASN A 12 -32.02 -27.21 -7.63
CA ASN A 12 -32.21 -26.68 -6.28
C ASN A 12 -30.91 -26.52 -5.48
N GLN A 13 -29.76 -26.82 -6.08
CA GLN A 13 -28.48 -26.75 -5.38
C GLN A 13 -27.92 -25.33 -5.39
N PHE A 14 -27.41 -24.87 -4.25
CA PHE A 14 -26.63 -23.64 -4.16
C PHE A 14 -25.36 -23.76 -5.00
N GLN A 15 -25.21 -22.90 -6.00
CA GLN A 15 -24.04 -22.86 -6.87
C GLN A 15 -23.16 -21.66 -6.50
N MET A 16 -21.85 -21.88 -6.51
CA MET A 16 -20.85 -20.86 -6.21
C MET A 16 -19.68 -20.98 -7.18
N ASN A 17 -19.42 -19.92 -7.93
CA ASN A 17 -18.24 -19.77 -8.75
C ASN A 17 -17.34 -18.68 -8.16
N ALA A 18 -16.04 -18.89 -8.16
CA ALA A 18 -15.07 -17.94 -7.63
C ALA A 18 -14.02 -17.58 -8.68
N SER A 19 -13.78 -16.30 -8.87
CA SER A 19 -12.71 -15.75 -9.71
C SER A 19 -11.83 -14.85 -8.86
N LEU A 20 -10.52 -15.10 -8.89
CA LEU A 20 -9.56 -14.50 -7.98
C LEU A 20 -8.53 -13.65 -8.75
N GLY A 21 -8.35 -12.40 -8.32
CA GLY A 21 -7.48 -11.42 -8.97
C GLY A 21 -8.09 -10.81 -10.23
N PHE A 22 -7.34 -9.91 -10.87
CA PHE A 22 -7.71 -9.44 -12.21
C PHE A 22 -7.29 -10.49 -13.22
N GLY A 23 -8.26 -11.15 -13.87
CA GLY A 23 -7.97 -12.14 -14.91
C GLY A 23 -7.11 -13.33 -14.44
N GLY A 24 -7.18 -13.67 -13.15
CA GLY A 24 -6.32 -14.70 -12.55
C GLY A 24 -4.91 -14.21 -12.19
N VAL A 25 -4.63 -12.91 -12.21
CA VAL A 25 -3.35 -12.35 -11.76
C VAL A 25 -3.50 -11.82 -10.35
N LEU A 26 -2.63 -12.30 -9.45
CA LEU A 26 -2.56 -11.86 -8.07
C LEU A 26 -1.23 -11.16 -7.80
N VAL A 27 -1.27 -10.04 -7.07
CA VAL A 27 -0.07 -9.36 -6.59
C VAL A 27 0.01 -9.50 -5.07
N ALA A 28 1.11 -10.08 -4.59
CA ALA A 28 1.36 -10.28 -3.17
C ALA A 28 1.34 -8.95 -2.41
N GLU A 29 0.91 -9.00 -1.15
CA GLU A 29 0.93 -7.84 -0.23
C GLU A 29 0.13 -6.63 -0.74
N ARG A 30 -0.80 -6.87 -1.66
CA ARG A 30 -1.74 -5.88 -2.19
C ARG A 30 -3.15 -6.42 -2.18
N TRP A 31 -4.14 -5.53 -2.14
CA TRP A 31 -5.53 -5.95 -2.25
C TRP A 31 -5.85 -6.40 -3.67
N ASN A 32 -6.36 -7.62 -3.78
CA ASN A 32 -6.82 -8.24 -5.00
C ASN A 32 -8.32 -8.49 -4.91
N PRO A 33 -9.09 -8.26 -5.98
CA PRO A 33 -10.51 -8.58 -6.00
C PRO A 33 -10.72 -10.10 -6.04
N LEU A 34 -11.76 -10.56 -5.35
CA LEU A 34 -12.30 -11.91 -5.40
C LEU A 34 -13.79 -11.78 -5.75
N THR A 35 -14.17 -12.19 -6.95
CA THR A 35 -15.55 -12.17 -7.42
C THR A 35 -16.17 -13.54 -7.20
N LEU A 36 -17.24 -13.58 -6.41
CA LEU A 36 -18.04 -14.77 -6.14
C LEU A 36 -19.38 -14.62 -6.85
N THR A 37 -19.65 -15.47 -7.83
CA THR A 37 -20.98 -15.53 -8.46
C THR A 37 -21.77 -16.65 -7.81
N ILE A 38 -22.86 -16.30 -7.14
CA ILE A 38 -23.72 -17.26 -6.46
C ILE A 38 -25.11 -17.32 -7.05
N SER A 39 -25.64 -18.54 -7.13
CA SER A 39 -27.00 -18.81 -7.56
C SER A 39 -27.67 -19.68 -6.50
N SER A 40 -28.77 -19.19 -5.94
CA SER A 40 -29.66 -20.04 -5.16
C SER A 40 -30.74 -20.60 -6.07
N GLY A 41 -31.09 -21.87 -5.90
CA GLY A 41 -32.21 -22.51 -6.62
C GLY A 41 -33.56 -21.88 -6.26
N GLY A 42 -34.52 -22.69 -5.81
CA GLY A 42 -35.88 -22.21 -5.54
C GLY A 42 -36.07 -21.27 -4.34
N GLU A 43 -35.09 -21.14 -3.44
CA GLU A 43 -35.22 -20.37 -2.20
C GLU A 43 -34.16 -19.27 -2.05
N ALA A 44 -34.56 -18.12 -1.52
CA ALA A 44 -33.64 -17.03 -1.21
C ALA A 44 -32.77 -17.42 0.00
N VAL A 45 -31.47 -17.17 -0.08
CA VAL A 45 -30.52 -17.54 0.96
C VAL A 45 -29.78 -16.29 1.43
N ASN A 46 -29.81 -16.06 2.74
CA ASN A 46 -29.00 -15.06 3.42
C ASN A 46 -27.89 -15.76 4.21
N GLY A 47 -26.68 -15.24 4.11
CA GLY A 47 -25.51 -15.90 4.65
C GLY A 47 -24.26 -15.02 4.67
N ALA A 48 -23.11 -15.66 4.87
CA ALA A 48 -21.81 -15.04 4.73
C ALA A 48 -20.78 -16.02 4.19
N PHE A 49 -19.84 -15.50 3.41
CA PHE A 49 -18.62 -16.19 3.05
C PHE A 49 -17.60 -16.04 4.17
N GLU A 50 -16.86 -17.10 4.45
CA GLU A 50 -15.62 -17.09 5.22
C GLU A 50 -14.48 -17.45 4.26
N ILE A 51 -13.61 -16.48 3.99
CA ILE A 51 -12.41 -16.65 3.16
C ILE A 51 -11.23 -16.74 4.12
N THR A 52 -10.40 -17.77 3.98
CA THR A 52 -9.23 -18.00 4.83
C THR A 52 -8.00 -18.34 4.01
N TYR A 53 -6.85 -17.76 4.37
CA TYR A 53 -5.56 -18.08 3.78
C TYR A 53 -4.44 -17.84 4.79
N ALA A 54 -3.32 -18.54 4.66
CA ALA A 54 -2.14 -18.30 5.48
C ALA A 54 -1.52 -16.97 5.08
N GLN A 55 -1.35 -16.06 6.04
CA GLN A 55 -0.65 -14.80 5.84
C GLN A 55 0.85 -14.95 6.10
N ASP A 56 1.22 -15.75 7.10
CA ASP A 56 2.59 -16.17 7.36
C ASP A 56 2.56 -17.53 8.11
N ALA A 57 3.72 -18.03 8.53
CA ALA A 57 3.81 -19.31 9.26
C ALA A 57 3.05 -19.34 10.61
N SER A 58 2.67 -18.18 11.13
CA SER A 58 2.02 -17.96 12.42
C SER A 58 0.65 -17.28 12.32
N GLN A 59 0.20 -16.90 11.13
CA GLN A 59 -1.00 -16.09 10.93
C GLN A 59 -1.88 -16.64 9.81
N VAL A 60 -3.18 -16.65 10.07
CA VAL A 60 -4.21 -16.92 9.06
C VAL A 60 -5.07 -15.67 8.95
N ALA A 61 -5.18 -15.13 7.75
CA ALA A 61 -6.17 -14.12 7.43
C ALA A 61 -7.53 -14.80 7.32
N LYS A 62 -8.56 -14.22 7.92
CA LYS A 62 -9.95 -14.61 7.77
C LYS A 62 -10.76 -13.38 7.39
N ILE A 63 -11.56 -13.50 6.32
CA ILE A 63 -12.38 -12.41 5.80
C ILE A 63 -13.81 -12.91 5.74
N THR A 64 -14.73 -12.17 6.36
CA THR A 64 -16.15 -12.51 6.34
C THR A 64 -16.92 -11.54 5.47
N VAL A 65 -17.66 -12.06 4.48
CA VAL A 65 -18.40 -11.27 3.49
C VAL A 65 -19.86 -11.74 3.43
N PRO A 66 -20.81 -11.01 4.02
CA PRO A 66 -22.22 -11.35 3.94
C PRO A 66 -22.77 -11.29 2.52
N PHE A 67 -23.76 -12.12 2.26
CA PHE A 67 -24.45 -12.17 0.97
C PHE A 67 -25.94 -12.45 1.15
N ALA A 68 -26.70 -12.06 0.14
CA ALA A 68 -28.10 -12.40 -0.03
C ALA A 68 -28.33 -12.80 -1.49
N THR A 69 -29.04 -13.91 -1.72
CA THR A 69 -29.38 -14.36 -3.07
C THR A 69 -30.84 -14.07 -3.40
N THR A 70 -31.12 -13.88 -4.69
CA THR A 70 -32.49 -13.91 -5.22
C THR A 70 -32.69 -15.27 -5.92
N PRO A 71 -33.81 -15.97 -5.70
CA PRO A 71 -34.08 -17.25 -6.35
C PRO A 71 -33.89 -17.18 -7.87
N HIS A 72 -33.20 -18.16 -8.44
CA HIS A 72 -32.93 -18.29 -9.88
C HIS A 72 -32.18 -17.11 -10.52
N ARG A 73 -31.46 -16.31 -9.73
CA ARG A 73 -30.64 -15.21 -10.23
C ARG A 73 -29.22 -15.32 -9.71
N ASP A 74 -28.29 -15.19 -10.63
CA ASP A 74 -26.88 -15.06 -10.30
C ASP A 74 -26.63 -13.69 -9.65
N VAL A 75 -26.06 -13.71 -8.45
CA VAL A 75 -25.69 -12.53 -7.70
C VAL A 75 -24.17 -12.49 -7.59
N PRO A 76 -23.51 -11.46 -8.17
CA PRO A 76 -22.10 -11.25 -7.94
C PRO A 76 -21.88 -10.64 -6.55
N VAL A 77 -20.95 -11.22 -5.80
CA VAL A 77 -20.48 -10.74 -4.50
C VAL A 77 -18.98 -10.51 -4.61
N THR A 78 -18.54 -9.27 -4.43
CA THR A 78 -17.13 -8.92 -4.47
C THR A 78 -16.57 -8.93 -3.05
N ALA A 79 -15.45 -9.63 -2.88
CA ALA A 79 -14.61 -9.63 -1.70
C ALA A 79 -13.21 -9.13 -2.08
N PHE A 80 -12.41 -8.76 -1.09
CA PHE A 80 -11.02 -8.37 -1.31
C PHE A 80 -10.08 -9.15 -0.39
N VAL A 81 -8.97 -9.62 -0.96
CA VAL A 81 -7.96 -10.44 -0.28
C VAL A 81 -6.58 -9.84 -0.48
N CYS A 82 -5.72 -9.96 0.52
CA CYS A 82 -4.33 -9.51 0.47
C CYS A 82 -3.39 -10.69 0.75
N PRO A 83 -3.22 -11.63 -0.20
CA PRO A 83 -2.39 -12.81 0.00
C PRO A 83 -0.89 -12.44 0.07
N PRO A 84 -0.10 -13.11 0.92
CA PRO A 84 1.36 -13.01 0.86
C PRO A 84 1.90 -13.72 -0.40
N ALA A 85 3.15 -13.44 -0.77
CA ALA A 85 3.80 -14.12 -1.90
C ALA A 85 3.94 -15.65 -1.70
N SER A 86 3.94 -16.09 -0.44
CA SER A 86 3.98 -17.50 -0.03
C SER A 86 2.60 -18.18 0.02
N CYS A 87 1.53 -17.47 -0.37
CA CYS A 87 0.16 -17.99 -0.30
C CYS A 87 -0.04 -19.13 -1.31
N VAL A 88 -0.04 -20.38 -0.81
CA VAL A 88 -0.25 -21.58 -1.62
C VAL A 88 -1.70 -22.05 -1.65
N GLU A 89 -2.50 -21.69 -0.64
CA GLU A 89 -3.88 -22.15 -0.50
C GLU A 89 -4.79 -21.04 0.00
N MET A 90 -5.99 -20.96 -0.58
CA MET A 90 -7.08 -20.11 -0.11
C MET A 90 -8.38 -20.91 -0.05
N ASN A 91 -9.08 -20.84 1.08
CA ASN A 91 -10.31 -21.57 1.34
C ASN A 91 -11.49 -20.61 1.47
N ILE A 92 -12.59 -20.90 0.79
CA ILE A 92 -13.81 -20.10 0.79
C ILE A 92 -14.95 -21.00 1.22
N LYS A 93 -15.69 -20.61 2.25
CA LYS A 93 -16.85 -21.35 2.75
C LYS A 93 -18.06 -20.43 2.79
N ALA A 94 -19.19 -20.87 2.24
CA ALA A 94 -20.46 -20.17 2.35
C ALA A 94 -21.26 -20.74 3.51
N PHE A 95 -21.70 -19.91 4.44
CA PHE A 95 -22.58 -20.28 5.55
C PHE A 95 -23.91 -19.55 5.42
N ASN A 96 -25.02 -20.21 5.76
CA ASN A 96 -26.30 -19.51 5.91
C ASN A 96 -26.40 -18.78 7.27
N ALA A 97 -27.46 -18.01 7.48
CA ALA A 97 -27.73 -17.31 8.73
C ALA A 97 -27.84 -18.22 9.99
N ARG A 98 -28.00 -19.54 9.81
CA ARG A 98 -27.99 -20.54 10.91
C ARG A 98 -26.61 -21.15 11.15
N GLY A 99 -25.58 -20.70 10.45
CA GLY A 99 -24.22 -21.23 10.54
C GLY A 99 -24.02 -22.58 9.83
N ARG A 100 -24.97 -23.04 9.02
CA ARG A 100 -24.82 -24.27 8.23
C ARG A 100 -24.01 -23.96 6.96
N GLU A 101 -22.98 -24.76 6.70
CA GLU A 101 -22.21 -24.70 5.45
C GLU A 101 -23.11 -25.07 4.26
N LEU A 102 -23.14 -24.19 3.25
CA LEU A 102 -23.90 -24.35 2.02
C LEU A 102 -23.02 -24.88 0.88
N ALA A 103 -21.80 -24.34 0.78
CA ALA A 103 -20.80 -24.72 -0.21
C ALA A 103 -19.40 -24.36 0.28
N SER A 104 -18.39 -25.03 -0.26
CA SER A 104 -16.99 -24.69 -0.06
C SER A 104 -16.19 -24.79 -1.35
N ALA A 105 -15.24 -23.87 -1.50
CA ALA A 105 -14.29 -23.82 -2.59
C ALA A 105 -12.88 -23.65 -2.05
N SER A 106 -11.90 -24.18 -2.76
CA SER A 106 -10.50 -24.08 -2.39
C SER A 106 -9.63 -23.83 -3.61
N PHE A 107 -8.78 -22.82 -3.51
CA PHE A 107 -7.72 -22.58 -4.47
C PHE A 107 -6.47 -23.30 -3.97
N VAL A 108 -5.99 -24.29 -4.74
CA VAL A 108 -4.81 -25.11 -4.42
C VAL A 108 -3.87 -25.17 -5.62
N PRO A 109 -2.55 -25.38 -5.45
CA PRO A 109 -1.60 -25.34 -6.57
C PRO A 109 -1.88 -26.40 -7.64
N ILE A 110 -2.32 -27.58 -7.20
CA ILE A 110 -2.68 -28.72 -8.04
C ILE A 110 -4.05 -29.22 -7.56
N PRO A 111 -5.13 -29.00 -8.33
CA PRO A 111 -6.45 -29.55 -8.01
C PRO A 111 -6.37 -31.07 -7.93
N GLN A 112 -6.80 -31.66 -6.82
CA GLN A 112 -6.97 -33.10 -6.73
C GLN A 112 -8.30 -33.47 -7.37
N GLN A 113 -8.26 -34.41 -8.32
CA GLN A 113 -9.47 -34.91 -8.94
C GLN A 113 -10.23 -35.76 -7.90
N ASN A 114 -11.13 -35.12 -7.14
CA ASN A 114 -11.86 -35.76 -6.07
C ASN A 114 -12.72 -36.92 -6.62
N SER A 115 -12.33 -38.15 -6.27
CA SER A 115 -13.05 -39.39 -6.63
C SER A 115 -14.18 -39.72 -5.64
N SER A 116 -14.41 -38.90 -4.61
CA SER A 116 -15.19 -39.25 -3.41
C SER A 116 -16.54 -38.54 -3.25
N GLY A 117 -17.07 -37.86 -4.28
CA GLY A 117 -18.40 -37.22 -4.20
C GLY A 117 -18.48 -36.03 -3.24
N SER A 118 -17.34 -35.47 -2.85
CA SER A 118 -17.25 -34.22 -2.07
C SER A 118 -17.84 -33.04 -2.86
N THR A 119 -18.64 -32.21 -2.19
CA THR A 119 -19.15 -30.93 -2.72
C THR A 119 -18.11 -29.80 -2.73
N ARG A 120 -16.86 -30.08 -2.36
CA ARG A 120 -15.76 -29.09 -2.36
C ARG A 120 -15.28 -28.84 -3.80
N LEU A 121 -15.44 -27.61 -4.27
CA LEU A 121 -14.91 -27.17 -5.55
C LEU A 121 -13.42 -26.85 -5.40
N GLU A 122 -12.57 -27.50 -6.20
CA GLU A 122 -11.14 -27.21 -6.22
C GLU A 122 -10.78 -26.42 -7.48
N PHE A 123 -10.25 -25.23 -7.25
CA PHE A 123 -9.73 -24.34 -8.29
C PHE A 123 -8.22 -24.35 -8.22
N ARG A 124 -7.58 -24.12 -9.37
CA ARG A 124 -6.14 -23.89 -9.40
C ARG A 124 -5.83 -22.53 -8.79
N MET A 125 -4.94 -22.50 -7.80
CA MET A 125 -4.42 -21.26 -7.23
C MET A 125 -3.72 -20.46 -8.34
N PRO A 126 -4.14 -19.22 -8.62
CA PRO A 126 -3.44 -18.39 -9.58
C PRO A 126 -2.05 -18.04 -9.07
N THR A 127 -1.13 -17.73 -9.98
CA THR A 127 0.22 -17.32 -9.60
C THR A 127 0.15 -16.04 -8.78
N VAL A 128 0.69 -16.09 -7.56
CA VAL A 128 0.87 -14.90 -6.73
C VAL A 128 2.21 -14.27 -7.09
N HIS A 129 2.16 -13.17 -7.83
CA HIS A 129 3.35 -12.43 -8.21
C HIS A 129 3.88 -11.61 -7.04
N GLY A 130 5.17 -11.31 -7.04
CA GLY A 130 5.77 -10.47 -6.00
C GLY A 130 5.15 -9.06 -5.93
N PRO A 131 5.33 -8.32 -4.83
CA PRO A 131 4.67 -7.02 -4.57
C PRO A 131 5.04 -5.90 -5.57
N ARG A 132 6.10 -6.11 -6.35
CA ARG A 132 6.58 -5.19 -7.38
C ARG A 132 6.04 -5.53 -8.77
N HIS A 133 5.35 -6.65 -8.95
CA HIS A 133 4.90 -7.08 -10.27
C HIS A 133 4.00 -6.05 -10.95
N VAL A 134 4.22 -5.83 -12.26
CA VAL A 134 3.51 -4.80 -13.02
C VAL A 134 2.27 -5.40 -13.65
N VAL A 135 1.12 -5.03 -13.13
CA VAL A 135 -0.19 -5.38 -13.70
C VAL A 135 -0.84 -4.13 -14.29
N VAL A 136 -1.16 -4.18 -15.58
CA VAL A 136 -1.88 -3.12 -16.28
C VAL A 136 -3.29 -3.60 -16.57
N GLY A 137 -4.26 -3.03 -15.86
CA GLY A 137 -5.68 -3.29 -16.11
C GLY A 137 -6.17 -2.53 -17.34
N VAL A 138 -7.03 -3.15 -18.14
CA VAL A 138 -7.59 -2.58 -19.36
C VAL A 138 -9.09 -2.71 -19.32
N VAL A 139 -9.81 -1.60 -19.44
CA VAL A 139 -11.26 -1.57 -19.50
C VAL A 139 -11.70 -1.09 -20.88
N GLY A 140 -12.54 -1.88 -21.54
CA GLY A 140 -13.02 -1.63 -22.90
C GLY A 140 -12.14 -2.24 -23.99
N ASP A 141 -12.41 -1.87 -25.24
CA ASP A 141 -11.73 -2.43 -26.41
C ASP A 141 -10.37 -1.77 -26.66
N VAL A 142 -9.32 -2.30 -26.02
CA VAL A 142 -7.92 -1.89 -26.21
C VAL A 142 -7.06 -3.09 -26.61
N GLN A 143 -7.44 -3.75 -27.71
CA GLN A 143 -6.74 -4.93 -28.22
C GLN A 143 -5.27 -4.65 -28.53
N SER A 144 -4.93 -3.42 -28.95
CA SER A 144 -3.55 -3.03 -29.22
C SER A 144 -2.61 -3.22 -28.04
N LEU A 145 -3.07 -3.02 -26.80
CA LEU A 145 -2.22 -3.19 -25.61
C LEU A 145 -1.98 -4.68 -25.30
N ASN A 146 -2.97 -5.52 -25.56
CA ASN A 146 -2.83 -6.98 -25.47
C ASN A 146 -1.92 -7.56 -26.58
N SER A 147 -1.93 -6.95 -27.77
CA SER A 147 -0.94 -7.28 -28.82
C SER A 147 0.45 -6.78 -28.43
N ALA A 148 0.54 -5.55 -27.91
CA ALA A 148 1.81 -4.95 -27.46
C ALA A 148 2.51 -5.80 -26.40
N SER A 149 1.78 -6.32 -25.40
CA SER A 149 2.35 -7.17 -24.36
C SER A 149 2.85 -8.52 -24.86
N ARG A 150 2.27 -9.04 -25.95
CA ARG A 150 2.79 -10.23 -26.64
C ARG A 150 4.09 -9.90 -27.36
N VAL A 151 4.13 -8.79 -28.11
CA VAL A 151 5.35 -8.32 -28.77
C VAL A 151 6.48 -8.10 -27.76
N TRP A 152 6.22 -7.46 -26.63
CA TRP A 152 7.24 -7.28 -25.59
C TRP A 152 7.77 -8.61 -25.07
N ARG A 153 6.90 -9.59 -24.80
CA ARG A 153 7.31 -10.93 -24.34
C ARG A 153 8.07 -11.71 -25.40
N ASP A 154 7.66 -11.65 -26.66
CA ASP A 154 8.31 -12.40 -27.74
C ASP A 154 9.69 -11.80 -28.07
N VAL A 155 9.78 -10.47 -28.12
CA VAL A 155 11.01 -9.73 -28.41
C VAL A 155 12.01 -9.85 -27.25
N LEU A 156 11.55 -9.65 -26.02
CA LEU A 156 12.43 -9.61 -24.85
C LEU A 156 12.66 -11.00 -24.24
N GLY A 157 11.63 -11.85 -24.22
CA GLY A 157 11.70 -13.22 -23.70
C GLY A 157 12.50 -14.16 -24.61
N GLY A 158 12.68 -13.82 -25.89
CA GLY A 158 13.60 -14.52 -26.79
C GLY A 158 15.06 -14.49 -26.32
N LEU A 159 15.43 -13.57 -25.43
CA LEU A 159 16.76 -13.52 -24.81
C LEU A 159 16.93 -14.60 -23.71
N ASP A 160 15.84 -15.08 -23.12
CA ASP A 160 15.85 -16.09 -22.05
C ASP A 160 15.67 -17.53 -22.57
N GLY A 161 15.51 -17.71 -23.88
CA GLY A 161 15.29 -19.00 -24.55
C GLY A 161 16.47 -19.99 -24.49
N SER A 162 17.63 -19.58 -23.94
CA SER A 162 18.63 -20.56 -23.49
C SER A 162 18.16 -21.18 -22.18
N THR A 163 17.32 -22.22 -22.29
CA THR A 163 17.08 -23.26 -21.29
C THR A 163 17.45 -22.81 -19.87
N SER A 164 16.54 -22.08 -19.23
CA SER A 164 16.49 -21.93 -17.78
C SER A 164 16.16 -23.30 -17.15
N THR A 165 17.04 -24.27 -17.40
CA THR A 165 17.26 -25.43 -16.56
C THR A 165 17.74 -24.86 -15.24
N GLN A 166 16.80 -24.43 -14.41
CA GLN A 166 16.87 -24.46 -12.97
C GLN A 166 18.29 -24.15 -12.42
N SER A 167 18.91 -23.06 -12.88
CA SER A 167 20.19 -22.58 -12.35
C SER A 167 19.84 -21.90 -11.04
N GLN A 168 19.55 -22.74 -10.07
CA GLN A 168 19.04 -22.37 -8.77
C GLN A 168 20.17 -21.81 -7.88
N TYR A 169 21.44 -21.75 -8.33
CA TYR A 169 22.58 -21.40 -7.45
C TYR A 169 23.81 -20.73 -8.10
N SER A 170 23.73 -20.14 -9.30
CA SER A 170 24.89 -19.40 -9.87
C SER A 170 24.82 -17.91 -9.56
N TYR A 171 25.42 -17.51 -8.44
CA TYR A 171 25.50 -16.13 -7.92
C TYR A 171 26.53 -15.26 -8.65
N SER A 172 26.34 -15.03 -9.95
CA SER A 172 27.13 -14.06 -10.70
C SER A 172 26.31 -12.81 -11.00
N ARG A 173 26.66 -11.72 -10.33
CA ARG A 173 26.42 -10.29 -10.64
C ARG A 173 25.55 -10.03 -11.89
N ALA A 174 24.23 -9.96 -11.73
CA ALA A 174 23.35 -9.47 -12.80
C ALA A 174 23.36 -7.92 -12.77
N PRO A 175 23.64 -7.23 -13.88
CA PRO A 175 23.56 -5.77 -13.97
C PRO A 175 22.12 -5.28 -13.76
N ALA A 176 21.95 -3.99 -13.47
CA ALA A 176 20.64 -3.33 -13.39
C ALA A 176 19.79 -3.77 -14.59
N ARG A 177 18.61 -4.30 -14.29
CA ARG A 177 17.68 -4.76 -15.32
C ARG A 177 17.29 -3.57 -16.16
N PRO A 178 17.61 -3.54 -17.46
CA PRO A 178 17.22 -2.42 -18.32
C PRO A 178 15.69 -2.28 -18.27
N VAL A 179 15.17 -1.06 -18.45
CA VAL A 179 13.73 -0.76 -18.58
C VAL A 179 13.01 -1.79 -19.47
N GLU A 180 13.72 -2.29 -20.48
CA GLU A 180 13.35 -3.41 -21.34
C GLU A 180 12.83 -4.63 -20.55
N GLU A 181 13.56 -5.15 -19.56
CA GLU A 181 13.15 -6.35 -18.81
C GLU A 181 11.81 -6.17 -18.08
N VAL A 182 11.50 -4.95 -17.63
CA VAL A 182 10.22 -4.66 -16.96
C VAL A 182 9.07 -4.88 -17.94
N PHE A 183 9.17 -4.38 -19.18
CA PHE A 183 8.14 -4.57 -20.20
C PHE A 183 7.92 -6.03 -20.60
N GLY A 184 8.96 -6.87 -20.51
CA GLY A 184 8.84 -8.32 -20.69
C GLY A 184 8.05 -9.02 -19.57
N SER A 185 7.94 -8.39 -18.40
CA SER A 185 7.24 -8.90 -17.22
C SER A 185 5.86 -8.29 -16.95
N ILE A 186 5.38 -7.38 -17.81
CA ILE A 186 4.07 -6.75 -17.63
C ILE A 186 2.96 -7.75 -17.94
N ASP A 187 2.06 -7.96 -16.98
CA ASP A 187 0.78 -8.61 -17.23
C ASP A 187 -0.28 -7.57 -17.60
N VAL A 188 -0.78 -7.67 -18.83
CA VAL A 188 -1.93 -6.87 -19.29
C VAL A 188 -3.19 -7.71 -19.08
N VAL A 189 -4.15 -7.16 -18.34
CA VAL A 189 -5.39 -7.86 -18.02
C VAL A 189 -6.58 -7.05 -18.50
N THR A 190 -7.42 -7.67 -19.32
CA THR A 190 -8.73 -7.12 -19.68
C THR A 190 -9.72 -7.32 -18.53
N ILE A 191 -10.35 -6.23 -18.11
CA ILE A 191 -11.33 -6.17 -17.03
C ILE A 191 -12.69 -5.89 -17.67
N ASP A 192 -13.65 -6.76 -17.37
CA ASP A 192 -15.05 -6.54 -17.75
C ASP A 192 -15.58 -5.29 -17.02
N PRO A 193 -16.17 -4.31 -17.73
CA PRO A 193 -16.81 -3.14 -17.12
C PRO A 193 -17.75 -3.45 -15.96
N ASP A 194 -18.53 -4.54 -16.06
CA ASP A 194 -19.52 -4.91 -15.04
C ASP A 194 -18.87 -5.53 -13.78
N LEU A 195 -17.61 -5.96 -13.90
CA LEU A 195 -16.81 -6.54 -12.82
C LEU A 195 -15.85 -5.53 -12.18
N LEU A 196 -15.92 -4.25 -12.58
CA LEU A 196 -15.10 -3.21 -11.99
C LEU A 196 -15.37 -3.08 -10.48
N PRO A 197 -14.33 -3.16 -9.62
CA PRO A 197 -14.49 -2.95 -8.20
C PRO A 197 -15.18 -1.62 -7.89
N ARG A 198 -16.19 -1.67 -7.02
CA ARG A 198 -16.93 -0.48 -6.54
C ARG A 198 -16.21 0.24 -5.41
N THR A 199 -15.03 -0.23 -4.99
CA THR A 199 -14.20 0.37 -3.95
C THR A 199 -12.78 0.60 -4.44
N CYS A 200 -12.16 1.69 -3.99
CA CYS A 200 -10.84 2.11 -4.46
C CYS A 200 -9.74 1.06 -4.19
N MET A 201 -9.85 0.31 -3.08
CA MET A 201 -8.91 -0.76 -2.74
C MET A 201 -8.84 -1.88 -3.78
N GLY A 202 -9.92 -2.09 -4.55
CA GLY A 202 -9.97 -3.20 -5.49
C GLY A 202 -8.94 -3.07 -6.60
N TYR A 203 -8.44 -1.85 -6.81
CA TYR A 203 -7.45 -1.49 -7.80
C TYR A 203 -6.02 -1.45 -7.23
N ASP A 204 -5.79 -1.78 -5.94
CA ASP A 204 -4.48 -1.71 -5.29
C ASP A 204 -3.44 -2.62 -5.96
N SER A 205 -3.86 -3.81 -6.41
CA SER A 205 -2.99 -4.72 -7.17
C SER A 205 -2.64 -4.24 -8.58
N LEU A 206 -3.33 -3.23 -9.12
CA LEU A 206 -2.98 -2.64 -10.41
C LEU A 206 -1.84 -1.63 -10.27
N THR A 207 -0.94 -1.65 -11.25
CA THR A 207 0.11 -0.63 -11.40
C THR A 207 -0.37 0.55 -12.22
N ALA A 208 -1.22 0.28 -13.22
CA ALA A 208 -1.92 1.28 -14.01
C ALA A 208 -3.26 0.72 -14.51
N LEU A 209 -4.21 1.60 -14.78
CA LEU A 209 -5.50 1.29 -15.38
C LEU A 209 -5.65 2.07 -16.68
N VAL A 210 -5.96 1.38 -17.77
CA VAL A 210 -6.23 1.98 -19.09
C VAL A 210 -7.72 1.85 -19.37
N ILE A 211 -8.36 2.96 -19.72
CA ILE A 211 -9.80 3.02 -19.95
C ILE A 211 -10.08 3.54 -21.36
N HIS A 212 -10.91 2.80 -22.10
CA HIS A 212 -11.48 3.22 -23.39
C HIS A 212 -12.98 3.54 -23.24
N PRO A 213 -13.36 4.82 -23.07
CA PRO A 213 -14.70 5.24 -22.65
C PRO A 213 -15.86 4.73 -23.52
N ALA A 214 -15.64 4.53 -24.83
CA ALA A 214 -16.62 4.03 -25.80
C ALA A 214 -17.38 2.78 -25.40
N SER A 215 -16.66 1.90 -24.69
CA SER A 215 -17.10 0.55 -24.45
C SER A 215 -17.83 0.44 -23.11
N ILE A 216 -18.11 1.57 -22.46
CA ILE A 216 -18.26 1.64 -21.00
C ILE A 216 -19.46 2.51 -20.57
N ASP A 217 -20.45 2.73 -21.45
CA ASP A 217 -21.62 3.55 -21.12
C ASP A 217 -22.39 3.02 -19.89
N SER A 218 -22.33 1.71 -19.62
CA SER A 218 -23.07 1.02 -18.55
C SER A 218 -22.34 0.94 -17.20
N VAL A 219 -21.12 1.48 -17.05
CA VAL A 219 -20.40 1.32 -15.78
C VAL A 219 -21.08 2.05 -14.63
N ASP A 220 -21.17 1.32 -13.53
CA ASP A 220 -21.64 1.81 -12.24
C ASP A 220 -20.85 3.05 -11.81
N GLU A 221 -21.57 4.14 -11.51
CA GLU A 221 -20.97 5.41 -11.07
C GLU A 221 -20.07 5.22 -9.83
N ARG A 222 -20.39 4.25 -8.97
CA ARG A 222 -19.57 3.94 -7.79
C ARG A 222 -18.19 3.40 -8.18
N SER A 223 -18.09 2.62 -9.26
CA SER A 223 -16.81 2.14 -9.77
C SER A 223 -15.98 3.29 -10.36
N ILE A 224 -16.63 4.26 -11.01
CA ILE A 224 -15.96 5.49 -11.50
C ILE A 224 -15.41 6.30 -10.32
N GLN A 225 -16.23 6.51 -9.28
CA GLN A 225 -15.79 7.18 -8.05
C GLN A 225 -14.65 6.42 -7.36
N ALA A 226 -14.72 5.08 -7.31
CA ALA A 226 -13.67 4.25 -6.74
C ALA A 226 -12.34 4.39 -7.49
N ILE A 227 -12.38 4.45 -8.83
CA ILE A 227 -11.20 4.71 -9.66
C ILE A 227 -10.64 6.11 -9.40
N ARG A 228 -11.50 7.14 -9.33
CA ARG A 228 -11.07 8.51 -9.00
C ARG A 228 -10.38 8.57 -7.64
N LEU A 229 -10.95 7.93 -6.62
CA LEU A 229 -10.36 7.83 -5.28
C LEU A 229 -9.05 7.04 -5.30
N TRP A 230 -8.97 5.94 -6.04
CA TRP A 230 -7.74 5.16 -6.21
C TRP A 230 -6.64 5.99 -6.87
N VAL A 231 -6.96 6.75 -7.91
CA VAL A 231 -5.99 7.69 -8.54
C VAL A 231 -5.58 8.77 -7.54
N GLN A 232 -6.53 9.40 -6.85
CA GLN A 232 -6.19 10.37 -5.80
C GLN A 232 -5.29 9.76 -4.71
N ALA A 233 -5.42 8.46 -4.42
CA ALA A 233 -4.58 7.71 -3.49
C ALA A 233 -3.18 7.34 -4.03
N GLY A 234 -2.82 7.67 -5.27
CA GLY A 234 -1.54 7.23 -5.85
C GLY A 234 -1.65 6.24 -7.01
N GLY A 235 -2.87 5.88 -7.39
CA GLY A 235 -3.16 5.09 -8.59
C GLY A 235 -2.76 5.82 -9.88
N ARG A 236 -2.69 5.07 -10.98
CA ARG A 236 -2.30 5.62 -12.29
C ARG A 236 -3.35 5.29 -13.33
N LEU A 237 -3.88 6.31 -13.98
CA LEU A 237 -4.98 6.18 -14.93
C LEU A 237 -4.57 6.73 -16.30
N ILE A 238 -4.83 5.95 -17.33
CA ILE A 238 -4.73 6.35 -18.74
C ILE A 238 -6.14 6.36 -19.31
N VAL A 239 -6.60 7.51 -19.79
CA VAL A 239 -7.91 7.65 -20.44
C VAL A 239 -7.71 7.87 -21.93
N LEU A 240 -8.25 6.97 -22.75
CA LEU A 240 -8.26 7.10 -24.20
C LEU A 240 -9.41 8.02 -24.63
N ALA A 241 -9.16 9.32 -24.65
CA ALA A 241 -10.13 10.37 -24.99
C ALA A 241 -10.23 10.58 -26.51
N THR A 242 -10.40 9.49 -27.26
CA THR A 242 -10.31 9.47 -28.72
C THR A 242 -11.63 9.72 -29.41
N GLU A 243 -12.73 9.58 -28.69
CA GLU A 243 -14.08 9.67 -29.23
C GLU A 243 -14.63 11.10 -29.21
N PRO A 244 -15.57 11.43 -30.12
CA PRO A 244 -16.32 12.67 -30.02
C PRO A 244 -17.18 12.69 -28.74
N GLY A 245 -17.41 13.88 -28.19
CA GLY A 245 -18.20 14.08 -26.97
C GLY A 245 -17.41 14.10 -25.67
N SER A 246 -18.14 14.10 -24.55
CA SER A 246 -17.61 14.33 -23.19
C SER A 246 -17.62 13.08 -22.29
N ALA A 247 -17.97 11.90 -22.81
CA ALA A 247 -18.06 10.67 -22.00
C ALA A 247 -16.75 10.33 -21.26
N TRP A 248 -15.61 10.64 -21.87
CA TRP A 248 -14.29 10.44 -21.26
C TRP A 248 -14.02 11.35 -20.05
N GLN A 249 -14.67 12.53 -19.99
CA GLN A 249 -14.44 13.52 -18.94
C GLN A 249 -14.87 13.02 -17.56
N ARG A 250 -15.86 12.13 -17.51
CA ARG A 250 -16.35 11.53 -16.25
C ARG A 250 -15.30 10.69 -15.51
N TRP A 251 -14.21 10.29 -16.16
CA TRP A 251 -13.14 9.52 -15.52
C TRP A 251 -12.13 10.39 -14.78
N VAL A 252 -12.15 11.70 -15.05
CA VAL A 252 -11.28 12.68 -14.43
C VAL A 252 -12.12 13.47 -13.42
N PRO A 253 -11.61 13.79 -12.22
CA PRO A 253 -12.31 14.65 -11.27
C PRO A 253 -12.59 16.05 -11.84
N GLU A 254 -13.64 16.67 -11.32
CA GLU A 254 -13.95 18.08 -11.60
C GLU A 254 -12.77 18.99 -11.21
N GLY A 255 -12.52 20.03 -12.01
CA GLY A 255 -11.41 20.98 -11.82
C GLY A 255 -10.14 20.67 -12.62
N VAL A 256 -9.96 19.45 -13.12
CA VAL A 256 -8.88 19.14 -14.08
C VAL A 256 -9.24 19.62 -15.49
N LEU A 257 -10.47 19.34 -15.89
CA LEU A 257 -11.00 19.66 -17.21
C LEU A 257 -11.83 20.92 -17.12
N GLU A 258 -11.68 21.80 -18.10
CA GLU A 258 -12.56 22.94 -18.28
C GLU A 258 -13.43 22.82 -19.50
N THR A 259 -14.65 23.33 -19.37
CA THR A 259 -15.60 23.36 -20.46
C THR A 259 -15.57 24.66 -21.26
N GLU A 260 -15.17 25.83 -20.70
CA GLU A 260 -15.15 27.07 -21.51
C GLU A 260 -14.52 28.36 -20.91
N PHE A 261 -14.01 28.41 -19.67
CA PHE A 261 -13.57 29.68 -19.04
C PHE A 261 -12.26 29.60 -18.22
N ASP A 262 -11.13 30.03 -18.82
CA ASP A 262 -9.84 30.51 -18.27
C ASP A 262 -9.18 29.94 -16.98
N SER A 263 -9.75 29.00 -16.23
CA SER A 263 -9.24 28.56 -14.92
C SER A 263 -8.79 27.09 -14.82
N GLY A 264 -8.85 26.35 -15.93
CA GLY A 264 -8.80 24.90 -15.97
C GLY A 264 -7.43 24.41 -16.37
N MET A 265 -7.10 23.17 -16.03
CA MET A 265 -5.76 22.66 -16.29
C MET A 265 -5.58 22.21 -17.74
N VAL A 266 -6.60 21.55 -18.30
CA VAL A 266 -6.55 20.99 -19.65
C VAL A 266 -7.77 21.44 -20.45
N THR A 267 -7.51 22.04 -21.61
CA THR A 267 -8.53 22.28 -22.63
C THR A 267 -8.40 21.23 -23.73
N SER A 268 -9.52 20.71 -24.23
CA SER A 268 -9.55 19.68 -25.28
C SER A 268 -10.32 20.16 -26.50
N ARG A 269 -9.85 19.83 -27.71
CA ARG A 269 -10.60 20.02 -28.96
C ARG A 269 -11.20 18.72 -29.45
N ASP A 270 -12.25 18.75 -30.26
CA ASP A 270 -12.81 17.52 -30.82
C ASP A 270 -11.83 16.81 -31.77
N PRO A 271 -11.98 15.48 -31.97
CA PRO A 271 -11.06 14.71 -32.79
C PRO A 271 -11.04 15.24 -34.22
N ALA A 272 -9.86 15.61 -34.71
CA ALA A 272 -9.66 16.12 -36.06
C ALA A 272 -8.40 15.48 -36.68
N PRO A 273 -8.29 15.48 -38.03
CA PRO A 273 -7.04 15.12 -38.68
C PRO A 273 -5.91 16.08 -38.26
N VAL A 274 -4.87 15.55 -37.63
CA VAL A 274 -3.66 16.27 -37.21
C VAL A 274 -2.44 15.68 -37.88
N GLN A 275 -1.43 16.52 -38.13
CA GLN A 275 -0.14 16.02 -38.60
C GLN A 275 0.53 15.17 -37.52
N THR A 276 1.00 13.99 -37.90
CA THR A 276 1.68 13.04 -37.00
C THR A 276 2.93 13.70 -36.40
N PRO A 277 3.01 13.91 -35.06
CA PRO A 277 4.15 14.57 -34.42
C PRO A 277 5.49 13.91 -34.73
N ARG A 278 6.55 14.71 -34.84
CA ARG A 278 7.90 14.20 -35.17
C ARG A 278 8.43 13.25 -34.10
N GLU A 279 8.11 13.50 -32.84
CA GLU A 279 8.46 12.62 -31.72
C GLU A 279 7.85 11.24 -31.89
N LEU A 280 6.59 11.21 -32.34
CA LEU A 280 5.90 9.97 -32.62
C LEU A 280 6.58 9.24 -33.77
N GLN A 281 6.84 9.94 -34.89
CA GLN A 281 7.57 9.40 -36.05
C GLN A 281 8.93 8.80 -35.68
N ARG A 282 9.68 9.46 -34.78
CA ARG A 282 10.97 8.95 -34.25
C ARG A 282 10.78 7.66 -33.47
N VAL A 283 9.81 7.60 -32.55
CA VAL A 283 9.53 6.38 -31.78
C VAL A 283 9.16 5.22 -32.69
N MET A 284 8.39 5.49 -33.77
CA MET A 284 8.07 4.47 -34.77
C MET A 284 9.36 4.00 -35.47
N THR A 285 10.21 4.94 -35.89
CA THR A 285 11.43 4.64 -36.64
C THR A 285 12.47 3.90 -35.79
N ASP A 286 12.66 4.32 -34.54
CA ASP A 286 13.60 3.72 -33.60
C ASP A 286 13.18 2.29 -33.21
N PHE A 287 11.88 2.06 -33.01
CA PHE A 287 11.37 0.74 -32.67
C PHE A 287 11.44 -0.21 -33.88
N VAL A 288 11.01 0.24 -35.06
CA VAL A 288 11.06 -0.56 -36.30
C VAL A 288 12.50 -0.87 -36.72
N SER A 289 13.42 0.10 -36.62
CA SER A 289 14.81 -0.11 -37.04
C SER A 289 15.57 -1.09 -36.15
N LYS A 290 15.29 -1.10 -34.83
CA LYS A 290 15.89 -2.05 -33.89
C LYS A 290 15.34 -3.46 -34.05
N GLU A 291 14.02 -3.58 -34.22
CA GLU A 291 13.35 -4.88 -34.15
C GLU A 291 13.15 -5.57 -35.50
N THR A 292 13.04 -4.81 -36.61
CA THR A 292 12.62 -5.40 -37.89
C THR A 292 13.40 -4.83 -39.06
N LYS A 293 14.61 -5.37 -39.30
CA LYS A 293 15.44 -5.07 -40.49
C LYS A 293 14.66 -5.20 -41.81
N GLN A 294 13.57 -5.98 -41.84
CA GLN A 294 12.75 -6.26 -43.02
C GLN A 294 11.67 -5.20 -43.33
N LEU A 295 11.41 -4.22 -42.45
CA LEU A 295 10.34 -3.23 -42.65
C LEU A 295 10.82 -1.85 -43.14
N SER A 296 12.05 -1.78 -43.66
CA SER A 296 12.62 -0.56 -44.25
C SER A 296 11.85 -0.18 -45.53
N GLY A 297 10.84 0.68 -45.42
CA GLY A 297 10.05 1.15 -46.58
C GLY A 297 8.56 1.41 -46.33
N VAL A 298 8.04 1.14 -45.12
CA VAL A 298 6.65 1.47 -44.79
C VAL A 298 6.51 2.99 -44.64
N MET A 299 5.87 3.64 -45.60
CA MET A 299 5.50 5.05 -45.52
C MET A 299 4.40 5.23 -44.47
N LEU A 300 4.67 6.05 -43.46
CA LEU A 300 3.72 6.40 -42.42
C LEU A 300 2.75 7.46 -42.96
N SER A 301 1.47 7.35 -42.58
CA SER A 301 0.51 8.42 -42.87
C SER A 301 0.97 9.70 -42.19
N GLU A 302 1.08 10.79 -42.95
CA GLU A 302 1.43 12.11 -42.42
C GLU A 302 0.32 12.68 -41.52
N THR A 303 -0.90 12.13 -41.62
CA THR A 303 -2.06 12.57 -40.84
C THR A 303 -2.70 11.42 -40.05
N ALA A 304 -3.14 11.72 -38.84
CA ALA A 304 -3.90 10.84 -37.96
C ALA A 304 -5.08 11.60 -37.35
N THR A 305 -6.23 10.96 -37.17
CA THR A 305 -7.35 11.56 -36.44
C THR A 305 -7.07 11.50 -34.95
N ALA A 306 -6.96 12.64 -34.28
CA ALA A 306 -6.72 12.71 -32.85
C ALA A 306 -7.46 13.90 -32.21
N ARG A 307 -7.86 13.72 -30.95
CA ARG A 307 -8.19 14.79 -30.02
C ARG A 307 -6.89 15.45 -29.57
N THR A 308 -6.85 16.77 -29.54
CA THR A 308 -5.70 17.51 -29.04
C THR A 308 -6.02 18.24 -27.74
N PHE A 309 -5.01 18.41 -26.91
CA PHE A 309 -5.08 19.05 -25.60
C PHE A 309 -4.13 20.23 -25.54
N ARG A 310 -4.52 21.28 -24.83
CA ARG A 310 -3.64 22.40 -24.50
C ARG A 310 -3.63 22.57 -22.98
N LEU A 311 -2.43 22.60 -22.40
CA LEU A 311 -2.23 22.86 -20.98
C LEU A 311 -2.27 24.35 -20.71
N SER A 312 -2.98 24.76 -19.65
CA SER A 312 -2.84 26.12 -19.12
C SER A 312 -1.48 26.30 -18.45
N ASP A 313 -1.02 27.54 -18.28
CA ASP A 313 0.24 27.81 -17.58
C ASP A 313 0.17 27.33 -16.13
N ARG A 314 -1.01 27.44 -15.51
CA ARG A 314 -1.29 26.84 -14.21
C ARG A 314 -1.05 25.34 -14.21
N ALA A 315 -1.54 24.58 -15.19
CA ALA A 315 -1.29 23.15 -15.27
C ALA A 315 0.21 22.82 -15.35
N LYS A 316 0.95 23.57 -16.18
CA LYS A 316 2.41 23.41 -16.31
C LYS A 316 3.12 23.66 -14.98
N THR A 317 2.74 24.72 -14.24
CA THR A 317 3.31 25.00 -12.89
C THR A 317 3.01 23.90 -11.88
N LEU A 318 1.91 23.17 -12.07
CA LEU A 318 1.52 22.03 -11.23
C LEU A 318 2.14 20.70 -11.68
N GLY A 319 3.06 20.73 -12.64
CA GLY A 319 3.79 19.55 -13.12
C GLY A 319 3.05 18.75 -14.19
N TRP A 320 2.02 19.32 -14.84
CA TRP A 320 1.48 18.74 -16.06
C TRP A 320 2.47 18.90 -17.21
N SER A 321 2.55 17.87 -18.05
CA SER A 321 3.44 17.82 -19.21
C SER A 321 2.70 17.39 -20.46
N GLU A 322 3.16 17.92 -21.59
CA GLU A 322 2.68 17.62 -22.93
C GLU A 322 3.50 16.50 -23.55
N ASN A 323 2.82 15.57 -24.22
CA ASN A 323 3.41 14.49 -25.00
C ASN A 323 2.89 14.55 -26.44
N TRP A 324 3.79 14.44 -27.41
CA TRP A 324 3.49 14.48 -28.85
C TRP A 324 2.82 15.80 -29.27
N ARG A 325 3.59 16.88 -29.24
CA ARG A 325 3.14 18.21 -29.65
C ARG A 325 2.86 18.25 -31.16
N VAL A 326 1.72 18.81 -31.55
CA VAL A 326 1.32 18.93 -32.96
C VAL A 326 2.14 20.04 -33.63
N SER A 327 2.70 19.79 -34.80
CA SER A 327 3.53 20.78 -35.49
C SER A 327 2.69 21.99 -35.92
N GLY A 328 3.06 23.18 -35.45
CA GLY A 328 2.38 24.44 -35.80
C GLY A 328 1.15 24.78 -34.94
N ASP A 329 0.86 23.99 -33.91
CA ASP A 329 -0.18 24.28 -32.91
C ASP A 329 0.42 24.12 -31.50
N GLU A 330 -0.08 24.85 -30.51
CA GLU A 330 0.32 24.68 -29.11
C GLU A 330 -0.36 23.46 -28.46
N SER A 331 -1.10 22.69 -29.25
CA SER A 331 -1.81 21.51 -28.78
C SER A 331 -0.96 20.24 -28.89
N SER A 332 -1.25 19.27 -28.03
CA SER A 332 -0.56 17.98 -27.93
C SER A 332 -1.56 16.84 -27.99
N ILE A 333 -1.15 15.71 -28.54
CA ILE A 333 -2.04 14.52 -28.67
C ILE A 333 -2.20 13.80 -27.33
N ALA A 334 -1.20 13.87 -26.46
CA ALA A 334 -1.29 13.33 -25.12
C ALA A 334 -0.84 14.37 -24.09
N VAL A 335 -1.49 14.38 -22.94
CA VAL A 335 -1.07 15.19 -21.79
C VAL A 335 -1.11 14.33 -20.55
N GLN A 336 -0.25 14.63 -19.60
CA GLN A 336 -0.17 13.87 -18.36
C GLN A 336 0.18 14.77 -17.19
N GLY A 337 -0.29 14.43 -16.00
CA GLY A 337 0.03 15.21 -14.82
C GLY A 337 -0.45 14.56 -13.52
N PRO A 338 -0.04 15.13 -12.39
CA PRO A 338 -0.45 14.65 -11.09
C PRO A 338 -1.93 14.91 -10.82
N LEU A 339 -2.57 13.98 -10.12
CA LEU A 339 -3.93 14.12 -9.61
C LEU A 339 -3.99 13.52 -8.19
N GLY A 340 -4.03 14.37 -7.18
CA GLY A 340 -3.80 13.96 -5.79
C GLY A 340 -2.39 13.38 -5.64
N PHE A 341 -2.29 12.17 -5.08
CA PHE A 341 -1.03 11.42 -5.00
C PHE A 341 -0.71 10.62 -6.26
N GLY A 342 -1.68 10.48 -7.16
CA GLY A 342 -1.55 9.66 -8.36
C GLY A 342 -1.26 10.44 -9.61
N TYR A 343 -1.55 9.78 -10.73
CA TYR A 343 -1.17 10.28 -12.04
C TYR A 343 -2.25 9.98 -13.07
N VAL A 344 -2.57 10.97 -13.90
CA VAL A 344 -3.50 10.81 -15.02
C VAL A 344 -2.80 11.14 -16.32
N MET A 345 -3.07 10.34 -17.34
CA MET A 345 -2.69 10.59 -18.71
C MET A 345 -3.93 10.57 -19.59
N LEU A 346 -4.10 11.62 -20.39
CA LEU A 346 -5.14 11.73 -21.40
C LEU A 346 -4.51 11.51 -22.76
N VAL A 347 -5.04 10.57 -23.53
CA VAL A 347 -4.51 10.21 -24.85
C VAL A 347 -5.60 10.42 -25.89
N GLY A 348 -5.37 11.32 -26.83
CA GLY A 348 -6.36 11.74 -27.82
C GLY A 348 -6.31 10.97 -29.14
N ALA A 349 -5.36 10.05 -29.32
CA ALA A 349 -5.26 9.17 -30.48
C ALA A 349 -5.37 7.69 -30.09
N ARG A 350 -6.03 6.87 -30.92
CA ARG A 350 -5.99 5.41 -30.73
C ARG A 350 -4.70 4.87 -31.34
N PRO A 351 -3.90 4.08 -30.60
CA PRO A 351 -2.78 3.32 -31.15
C PRO A 351 -3.13 2.48 -32.39
N GLU A 352 -4.39 2.06 -32.47
CA GLU A 352 -4.92 1.08 -33.43
C GLU A 352 -5.20 1.65 -34.82
N PHE A 353 -5.37 2.97 -34.95
CA PHE A 353 -5.74 3.62 -36.21
C PHE A 353 -4.58 3.80 -37.19
N LEU A 354 -3.46 3.12 -36.94
CA LEU A 354 -2.31 3.12 -37.84
C LEU A 354 -2.38 1.97 -38.87
N PRO A 355 -1.66 2.09 -40.00
CA PRO A 355 -1.72 1.12 -41.08
C PRO A 355 -1.54 -0.33 -40.61
N SER A 356 -2.40 -1.24 -41.09
CA SER A 356 -2.50 -2.63 -40.61
C SER A 356 -1.21 -3.44 -40.74
N ALA A 357 -0.32 -3.08 -41.66
CA ALA A 357 0.90 -3.84 -41.96
C ALA A 357 1.95 -3.84 -40.83
N VAL A 358 1.92 -2.88 -39.90
CA VAL A 358 2.90 -2.75 -38.80
C VAL A 358 2.21 -2.59 -37.44
N ARG A 359 0.91 -2.92 -37.36
CA ARG A 359 0.04 -2.52 -36.26
C ARG A 359 0.54 -2.99 -34.89
N ASP A 360 0.98 -4.24 -34.75
CA ASP A 360 1.33 -4.80 -33.43
C ASP A 360 2.66 -4.27 -32.90
N VAL A 361 3.72 -4.32 -33.72
CA VAL A 361 5.06 -3.79 -33.40
C VAL A 361 4.99 -2.30 -33.13
N PHE A 362 4.24 -1.57 -33.96
CA PHE A 362 4.06 -0.15 -33.75
C PHE A 362 3.29 0.16 -32.45
N SER A 363 2.17 -0.52 -32.23
CA SER A 363 1.39 -0.37 -30.99
C SER A 363 2.24 -0.67 -29.77
N ALA A 364 3.15 -1.65 -29.85
CA ALA A 364 4.09 -1.99 -28.79
C ALA A 364 5.05 -0.84 -28.46
N GLY A 365 5.63 -0.18 -29.47
CA GLY A 365 6.48 0.99 -29.26
C GLY A 365 5.73 2.18 -28.68
N LEU A 366 4.50 2.42 -29.16
CA LEU A 366 3.65 3.50 -28.67
C LEU A 366 3.23 3.29 -27.21
N TRP A 367 2.71 2.10 -26.90
CA TRP A 367 2.31 1.75 -25.54
C TRP A 367 3.50 1.77 -24.59
N ARG A 368 4.69 1.37 -25.05
CA ARG A 368 5.92 1.49 -24.27
C ARG A 368 6.21 2.94 -23.91
N GLN A 369 6.12 3.86 -24.86
CA GLN A 369 6.32 5.29 -24.61
C GLN A 369 5.25 5.87 -23.67
N LEU A 370 3.98 5.50 -23.84
CA LEU A 370 2.89 5.94 -22.97
C LEU A 370 3.04 5.41 -21.53
N LEU A 371 3.43 4.15 -21.38
CA LEU A 371 3.56 3.52 -20.06
C LEU A 371 4.86 3.89 -19.36
N THR A 372 5.94 4.24 -20.07
CA THR A 372 7.24 4.52 -19.44
C THR A 372 7.19 5.64 -18.38
N PRO A 373 6.61 6.83 -18.64
CA PRO A 373 6.49 7.88 -17.61
C PRO A 373 5.72 7.41 -16.37
N ILE A 374 4.66 6.63 -16.60
CA ILE A 374 3.75 6.10 -15.58
C ILE A 374 4.45 5.02 -14.75
N LEU A 375 5.24 4.16 -15.41
CA LEU A 375 5.96 3.06 -14.79
C LEU A 375 7.33 3.48 -14.25
N LYS A 376 7.85 4.68 -14.57
CA LYS A 376 9.21 5.13 -14.18
C LYS A 376 9.44 5.07 -12.68
N LYS A 377 8.47 5.45 -11.85
CA LYS A 377 8.59 5.36 -10.38
C LYS A 377 8.65 3.89 -9.90
N PRO A 378 7.71 3.01 -10.28
CA PRO A 378 7.82 1.58 -10.02
C PRO A 378 9.14 0.98 -10.50
N ILE A 379 9.57 1.34 -11.72
CA ILE A 379 10.81 0.89 -12.34
C ILE A 379 12.02 1.37 -11.53
N ARG A 380 12.08 2.64 -11.13
CA ARG A 380 13.18 3.15 -10.28
C ARG A 380 13.25 2.44 -8.93
N THR A 381 12.10 2.15 -8.30
CA THR A 381 12.04 1.33 -7.07
C THR A 381 12.46 -0.13 -7.32
N MET A 382 12.42 -0.61 -8.56
CA MET A 382 13.01 -1.91 -8.94
C MET A 382 14.50 -1.81 -9.26
N GLU A 383 14.93 -0.70 -9.89
CA GLU A 383 16.31 -0.43 -10.33
C GLU A 383 17.23 0.04 -9.19
N GLY A 384 16.67 0.31 -8.01
CA GLY A 384 17.33 0.55 -6.72
C GLY A 384 18.82 0.19 -6.65
N ASP A 385 19.61 1.25 -6.63
CA ASP A 385 21.06 1.39 -6.47
C ASP A 385 21.81 0.16 -5.94
N SER A 386 22.35 -0.63 -6.88
CA SER A 386 23.16 -1.83 -6.62
C SER A 386 24.43 -1.63 -5.78
N SER A 387 24.77 -0.40 -5.40
CA SER A 387 25.98 -0.08 -4.63
C SER A 387 25.77 -0.10 -3.10
N GLU A 388 24.57 0.22 -2.59
CA GLU A 388 24.21 0.14 -1.17
C GLU A 388 23.37 -1.09 -0.80
N SER A 389 22.77 -1.79 -1.78
CA SER A 389 21.92 -2.98 -1.54
C SER A 389 22.67 -4.28 -1.18
N ARG A 390 23.94 -4.18 -0.77
CA ARG A 390 24.91 -5.30 -0.77
C ARG A 390 24.64 -6.40 0.26
N ASP A 391 23.67 -6.21 1.17
CA ASP A 391 23.26 -7.20 2.19
C ASP A 391 21.81 -7.73 2.06
N TRP A 392 21.07 -7.35 1.00
CA TRP A 392 19.60 -7.44 0.99
C TRP A 392 18.95 -8.47 0.04
N TYR A 393 19.68 -9.48 -0.44
CA TYR A 393 19.16 -10.38 -1.49
C TYR A 393 18.13 -11.45 -1.03
N TRP A 394 17.57 -11.36 0.18
CA TRP A 394 16.51 -12.27 0.66
C TRP A 394 15.14 -11.60 0.82
N SER A 395 14.93 -10.49 0.12
CA SER A 395 14.02 -9.48 0.62
C SER A 395 13.42 -8.66 -0.55
N GLY A 396 12.27 -9.10 -1.09
CA GLY A 396 11.64 -8.56 -2.32
C GLY A 396 10.74 -7.31 -2.20
N ALA A 397 10.69 -6.64 -1.05
CA ALA A 397 9.91 -5.43 -0.75
C ALA A 397 10.70 -4.26 -0.09
N TYR A 398 12.03 -4.16 -0.22
CA TYR A 398 12.85 -3.62 0.90
C TYR A 398 13.32 -2.16 0.93
N GLU A 399 13.16 -1.35 -0.12
CA GLU A 399 13.51 0.08 0.00
C GLU A 399 12.51 0.86 0.86
N THR A 400 11.21 0.64 0.67
CA THR A 400 10.20 1.04 1.68
C THR A 400 10.34 0.23 2.96
N SER A 401 11.02 -0.92 2.95
CA SER A 401 11.15 -1.69 4.17
C SER A 401 12.16 -1.14 5.13
N GLU A 402 13.28 -0.49 4.80
CA GLU A 402 14.13 -0.05 5.92
C GLU A 402 13.39 0.95 6.80
N GLU A 403 12.68 1.90 6.21
CA GLU A 403 11.80 2.83 6.91
C GLU A 403 10.61 2.10 7.56
N ILE A 404 9.91 1.21 6.84
CA ILE A 404 8.80 0.42 7.40
C ILE A 404 9.32 -0.55 8.48
N GLN A 405 10.54 -1.04 8.43
CA GLN A 405 11.20 -1.92 9.39
C GLN A 405 11.69 -1.12 10.57
N GLN A 406 12.11 0.13 10.39
CA GLN A 406 12.35 1.04 11.50
C GLN A 406 11.03 1.37 12.20
N VAL A 407 9.96 1.64 11.45
CA VAL A 407 8.60 1.82 11.97
C VAL A 407 8.12 0.55 12.67
N ILE A 408 8.23 -0.61 12.03
CA ILE A 408 7.89 -1.91 12.60
C ILE A 408 8.75 -2.19 13.81
N ALA A 409 10.05 -1.90 13.80
CA ALA A 409 10.96 -2.09 14.94
C ALA A 409 10.57 -1.16 16.09
N GLN A 410 10.19 0.10 15.82
CA GLN A 410 9.67 1.03 16.83
C GLN A 410 8.35 0.53 17.42
N ILE A 411 7.48 -0.02 16.58
CA ILE A 411 6.21 -0.63 16.96
C ILE A 411 6.45 -1.96 17.73
N GLN A 412 7.48 -2.71 17.36
CA GLN A 412 7.89 -4.01 17.92
C GLN A 412 8.80 -3.88 19.13
N ARG A 413 9.19 -2.68 19.54
CA ARG A 413 9.87 -2.44 20.83
C ARG A 413 8.91 -2.89 21.94
N THR A 414 8.96 -4.19 22.20
CA THR A 414 8.27 -4.85 23.28
C THR A 414 8.78 -4.24 24.57
N PRO A 415 7.92 -4.11 25.59
CA PRO A 415 8.40 -3.70 26.90
C PRO A 415 9.53 -4.67 27.26
N HIS A 416 10.74 -4.13 27.43
CA HIS A 416 11.90 -4.91 27.82
C HIS A 416 11.47 -5.76 29.01
N VAL A 417 11.68 -7.09 28.92
CA VAL A 417 11.50 -7.98 30.07
C VAL A 417 12.24 -7.31 31.21
N SER A 418 11.49 -6.83 32.21
CA SER A 418 12.08 -5.95 33.21
C SER A 418 13.24 -6.70 33.85
N LEU A 419 14.34 -6.01 34.15
CA LEU A 419 15.47 -6.59 34.88
C LEU A 419 14.99 -7.32 36.14
N THR A 420 13.88 -6.86 36.73
CA THR A 420 13.14 -7.52 37.81
C THR A 420 12.80 -8.98 37.52
N VAL A 421 12.30 -9.32 36.32
CA VAL A 421 11.99 -10.73 35.94
C VAL A 421 13.26 -11.56 35.89
N LEU A 422 14.33 -11.02 35.30
CA LEU A 422 15.63 -11.68 35.26
C LEU A 422 16.16 -11.92 36.68
N TYR A 423 16.04 -10.93 37.57
CA TYR A 423 16.39 -11.06 38.98
C TYR A 423 15.53 -12.11 39.67
N TRP A 424 14.23 -12.20 39.41
CA TRP A 424 13.38 -13.26 39.99
C TRP A 424 13.80 -14.66 39.54
N ILE A 425 14.07 -14.83 38.24
CA ILE A 425 14.53 -16.12 37.68
C ILE A 425 15.87 -16.53 38.28
N LEU A 426 16.75 -15.57 38.60
CA LEU A 426 18.05 -15.85 39.22
C LEU A 426 17.95 -16.07 40.74
N LEU A 427 17.24 -15.18 41.45
CA LEU A 427 17.17 -15.14 42.91
C LEU A 427 16.32 -16.26 43.49
N VAL A 428 15.24 -16.69 42.83
CA VAL A 428 14.36 -17.75 43.36
C VAL A 428 15.11 -19.09 43.47
N PRO A 429 15.79 -19.60 42.43
CA PRO A 429 16.60 -20.81 42.54
C PRO A 429 17.73 -20.68 43.56
N LEU A 430 18.44 -19.53 43.58
CA LEU A 430 19.50 -19.27 44.55
C LEU A 430 18.98 -19.33 45.99
N THR A 431 17.82 -18.73 46.24
CA THR A 431 17.16 -18.75 47.55
C THR A 431 16.78 -20.17 47.95
N ILE A 432 16.27 -20.98 47.00
CA ILE A 432 15.90 -22.37 47.25
C ILE A 432 17.12 -23.24 47.53
N VAL A 433 18.22 -23.07 46.79
CA VAL A 433 19.48 -23.77 47.06
C VAL A 433 20.01 -23.41 48.46
N ALA A 434 19.93 -22.14 48.85
CA ALA A 434 20.31 -21.71 50.20
C ALA A 434 19.40 -22.32 51.29
N LEU A 435 18.09 -22.42 51.03
CA LEU A 435 17.12 -23.02 51.96
C LEU A 435 17.32 -24.54 52.11
N LEU A 436 17.47 -25.26 50.99
CA LEU A 436 17.73 -26.71 50.98
C LEU A 436 19.08 -27.08 51.60
N GLY A 437 20.10 -26.25 51.37
CA GLY A 437 21.45 -26.51 51.87
C GLY A 437 21.61 -26.06 53.31
N VAL A 438 21.66 -24.74 53.54
CA VAL A 438 22.12 -24.15 54.79
C VAL A 438 21.02 -24.15 55.85
N ALA A 439 19.80 -23.74 55.46
CA ALA A 439 18.71 -23.60 56.41
C ALA A 439 18.24 -24.96 56.92
N ASP A 440 18.07 -25.94 56.03
CA ASP A 440 17.65 -27.29 56.42
C ASP A 440 18.67 -27.98 57.34
N LEU A 441 19.97 -27.83 57.03
CA LEU A 441 21.05 -28.31 57.91
C LEU A 441 20.97 -27.69 59.31
N PHE A 442 20.64 -26.40 59.42
CA PHE A 442 20.58 -25.70 60.70
C PHE A 442 19.32 -26.06 61.50
N VAL A 443 18.16 -26.07 60.83
CA VAL A 443 16.84 -26.36 61.43
C VAL A 443 16.76 -27.82 61.86
N LEU A 444 17.11 -28.77 60.99
CA LEU A 444 17.04 -30.20 61.30
C LEU A 444 18.10 -30.63 62.31
N LYS A 445 19.27 -29.96 62.33
CA LYS A 445 20.27 -30.18 63.40
C LYS A 445 19.75 -29.68 64.75
N ARG A 446 19.07 -28.53 64.79
CA ARG A 446 18.50 -28.00 66.04
C ARG A 446 17.33 -28.84 66.56
N LEU A 447 16.54 -29.44 65.67
CA LEU A 447 15.44 -30.35 66.00
C LEU A 447 15.87 -31.80 66.18
N ASN A 448 17.16 -32.12 65.95
CA ASN A 448 17.74 -33.46 66.00
C ASN A 448 16.97 -34.50 65.15
N ARG A 449 16.46 -34.09 63.98
CA ARG A 449 15.60 -34.88 63.09
C ARG A 449 16.16 -34.92 61.66
N ARG A 450 17.44 -35.24 61.51
CA ARG A 450 18.14 -35.19 60.20
C ARG A 450 17.61 -36.20 59.19
N GLU A 451 17.01 -37.28 59.67
CA GLU A 451 16.33 -38.29 58.88
C GLU A 451 15.10 -37.76 58.12
N LEU A 452 14.56 -36.59 58.50
CA LEU A 452 13.44 -35.95 57.81
C LEU A 452 13.85 -35.03 56.65
N ASN A 453 15.13 -35.00 56.28
CA ASN A 453 15.63 -34.15 55.19
C ASN A 453 14.92 -34.43 53.84
N TRP A 454 14.48 -35.66 53.59
CA TRP A 454 13.72 -35.97 52.38
C TRP A 454 12.33 -35.29 52.37
N LEU A 455 11.71 -35.11 53.53
CA LEU A 455 10.39 -34.51 53.66
C LEU A 455 10.46 -33.00 53.47
N THR A 456 11.46 -32.36 54.07
CA THR A 456 11.73 -30.92 53.87
C THR A 456 12.11 -30.64 52.42
N ALA A 457 12.94 -31.48 51.81
CA ALA A 457 13.25 -31.39 50.39
C ALA A 457 11.99 -31.50 49.50
N ALA A 458 11.11 -32.47 49.77
CA ALA A 458 9.85 -32.62 49.05
C ALA A 458 8.92 -31.41 49.22
N LEU A 459 8.85 -30.84 50.43
CA LEU A 459 8.08 -29.63 50.71
C LEU A 459 8.61 -28.42 49.91
N TRP A 460 9.92 -28.20 49.91
CA TRP A 460 10.55 -27.12 49.15
C TRP A 460 10.36 -27.30 47.65
N LEU A 461 10.44 -28.53 47.14
CA LEU A 461 10.15 -28.82 45.73
C LEU A 461 8.70 -28.50 45.37
N ALA A 462 7.74 -28.85 46.25
CA ALA A 462 6.33 -28.52 46.03
C ALA A 462 6.09 -27.00 46.03
N VAL A 463 6.69 -26.26 46.97
CA VAL A 463 6.66 -24.80 46.98
C VAL A 463 7.26 -24.23 45.70
N LEU A 464 8.41 -24.75 45.26
CA LEU A 464 9.04 -24.33 44.01
C LEU A 464 8.14 -24.61 42.80
N SER A 465 7.45 -25.75 42.74
CA SER A 465 6.50 -26.04 41.67
C SER A 465 5.34 -25.03 41.65
N VAL A 466 4.79 -24.67 42.81
CA VAL A 466 3.74 -23.65 42.92
C VAL A 466 4.26 -22.26 42.51
N VAL A 467 5.46 -21.87 42.95
CA VAL A 467 6.08 -20.59 42.59
C VAL A 467 6.41 -20.56 41.09
N ALA A 468 7.00 -21.63 40.55
CA ALA A 468 7.30 -21.74 39.12
C ALA A 468 6.04 -21.73 38.25
N TYR A 469 4.91 -22.21 38.76
CA TYR A 469 3.62 -22.11 38.06
C TYR A 469 3.02 -20.70 38.16
N THR A 470 3.05 -20.06 39.34
CA THR A 470 2.34 -18.80 39.62
C THR A 470 3.12 -17.54 39.23
N VAL A 471 4.45 -17.53 39.39
CA VAL A 471 5.30 -16.37 39.09
C VAL A 471 5.22 -15.97 37.63
N PRO A 472 5.30 -16.89 36.64
CA PRO A 472 5.07 -16.52 35.26
C PRO A 472 3.67 -15.94 35.05
N LEU A 473 2.63 -16.48 35.68
CA LEU A 473 1.28 -15.93 35.56
C LEU A 473 1.13 -14.52 36.15
N TRP A 474 1.96 -14.15 37.14
CA TRP A 474 1.97 -12.82 37.77
C TRP A 474 2.85 -11.82 37.03
N ILE A 475 4.09 -12.20 36.73
CA ILE A 475 5.04 -11.38 35.98
C ILE A 475 4.47 -11.08 34.59
N ARG A 476 3.77 -12.04 34.00
CA ARG A 476 3.11 -11.90 32.70
C ARG A 476 1.72 -11.26 32.84
N ARG A 477 1.49 -10.35 33.82
CA ARG A 477 0.30 -9.45 33.89
C ARG A 477 0.59 -8.00 33.49
N GLY A 478 1.68 -7.75 32.76
CA GLY A 478 1.89 -6.45 32.11
C GLY A 478 0.66 -5.97 31.30
N PRO A 479 0.52 -4.66 31.08
CA PRO A 479 -0.52 -4.17 30.19
C PRO A 479 -0.29 -4.77 28.80
N SER A 480 -1.37 -5.17 28.13
CA SER A 480 -1.32 -5.28 26.68
C SER A 480 -0.93 -3.91 26.12
N MET A 481 -0.19 -3.87 25.01
CA MET A 481 0.28 -2.62 24.40
C MET A 481 -0.20 -2.54 22.97
N ALA A 482 -0.63 -1.35 22.56
CA ALA A 482 -0.92 -1.00 21.18
C ALA A 482 -0.04 0.20 20.82
N ARG A 483 0.87 0.02 19.87
CA ARG A 483 1.71 1.10 19.35
C ARG A 483 1.24 1.43 17.95
N ARG A 484 0.98 2.69 17.68
CA ARG A 484 0.51 3.16 16.37
C ARG A 484 1.45 4.21 15.82
N VAL A 485 1.85 4.01 14.57
CA VAL A 485 2.52 5.01 13.75
C VAL A 485 1.56 5.37 12.63
N VAL A 486 1.27 6.66 12.49
CA VAL A 486 0.41 7.19 11.43
C VAL A 486 1.24 8.12 10.56
N LEU A 487 1.30 7.82 9.27
CA LEU A 487 1.83 8.67 8.22
C LEU A 487 0.65 9.37 7.53
N VAL A 488 0.60 10.70 7.64
CA VAL A 488 -0.39 11.50 6.91
C VAL A 488 0.34 12.25 5.81
N GLU A 489 0.04 11.89 4.57
CA GLU A 489 0.47 12.63 3.38
C GLU A 489 -0.69 13.53 2.95
N SER A 490 -0.44 14.80 2.63
CA SER A 490 -1.48 15.70 2.09
C SER A 490 -1.00 16.43 0.83
N VAL A 491 -1.92 16.60 -0.14
CA VAL A 491 -1.72 17.33 -1.40
C VAL A 491 -2.91 18.26 -1.63
N GLN A 492 -2.62 19.55 -1.81
CA GLN A 492 -3.62 20.55 -2.17
C GLN A 492 -3.93 20.44 -3.68
N MET A 493 -5.16 20.07 -4.02
CA MET A 493 -5.57 20.04 -5.43
C MET A 493 -6.10 21.40 -5.90
N PRO A 494 -5.92 21.74 -7.19
CA PRO A 494 -6.54 22.92 -7.79
C PRO A 494 -8.06 22.84 -7.74
N GLY A 495 -8.72 23.95 -7.44
CA GLY A 495 -10.18 24.05 -7.41
C GLY A 495 -10.85 23.42 -6.19
N GLN A 496 -10.13 22.67 -5.36
CA GLN A 496 -10.66 22.15 -4.10
C GLN A 496 -10.25 23.03 -2.92
N SER A 497 -11.21 23.32 -2.03
CA SER A 497 -10.96 24.12 -0.83
C SER A 497 -10.20 23.35 0.24
N LEU A 498 -10.26 22.01 0.24
CA LEU A 498 -9.60 21.13 1.20
C LEU A 498 -8.52 20.29 0.52
N PRO A 499 -7.35 20.09 1.17
CA PRO A 499 -6.33 19.19 0.67
C PRO A 499 -6.81 17.74 0.79
N ILE A 500 -6.46 16.93 -0.19
CA ILE A 500 -6.62 15.47 -0.10
C ILE A 500 -5.49 14.94 0.76
N ALA A 501 -5.81 14.10 1.75
CA ALA A 501 -4.84 13.33 2.49
C ALA A 501 -4.92 11.83 2.19
N CYS A 502 -3.77 11.20 2.12
CA CYS A 502 -3.60 9.77 2.20
C CYS A 502 -3.02 9.44 3.57
N VAL A 503 -3.76 8.69 4.37
CA VAL A 503 -3.32 8.26 5.70
C VAL A 503 -2.92 6.80 5.61
N THR A 504 -1.67 6.52 5.93
CA THR A 504 -1.15 5.16 6.08
C THR A 504 -0.79 4.96 7.54
N GLN A 505 -1.35 3.96 8.19
CA GLN A 505 -1.04 3.65 9.59
C GLN A 505 -0.54 2.22 9.74
N ALA A 506 0.39 2.02 10.66
CA ALA A 506 0.85 0.72 11.11
C ALA A 506 0.62 0.62 12.62
N ILE A 507 -0.01 -0.46 13.06
CA ILE A 507 -0.30 -0.73 14.46
C ILE A 507 0.33 -2.05 14.85
N GLY A 508 1.10 -2.04 15.95
CA GLY A 508 1.56 -3.23 16.64
C GLY A 508 0.72 -3.47 17.86
N LEU A 509 0.13 -4.65 17.92
CA LEU A 509 -0.64 -5.13 19.06
C LEU A 509 0.17 -6.22 19.74
N TYR A 510 0.52 -5.98 21.00
CA TYR A 510 1.07 -6.98 21.89
C TYR A 510 0.02 -7.30 22.96
N ALA A 511 -0.57 -8.49 22.90
CA ALA A 511 -1.54 -8.90 23.91
C ALA A 511 -0.86 -9.73 24.99
N ASN A 512 -0.94 -9.24 26.22
CA ASN A 512 -0.40 -9.96 27.37
C ASN A 512 -1.45 -10.85 28.08
N SER A 513 -2.72 -10.78 27.65
CA SER A 513 -3.76 -11.73 28.01
C SER A 513 -4.57 -12.11 26.76
N SER A 514 -5.20 -13.28 26.77
CA SER A 514 -6.07 -13.76 25.67
C SER A 514 -7.47 -13.11 25.66
N GLN A 515 -7.67 -12.05 26.44
CA GLN A 515 -8.96 -11.37 26.45
C GLN A 515 -9.21 -10.75 25.08
N PRO A 516 -10.45 -10.84 24.55
CA PRO A 516 -10.82 -10.12 23.35
C PRO A 516 -10.58 -8.63 23.59
N SER A 517 -9.66 -8.07 22.83
CA SER A 517 -9.40 -6.64 22.85
C SER A 517 -10.18 -6.04 21.71
N LYS A 518 -11.17 -5.20 22.04
CA LYS A 518 -11.68 -4.25 21.06
C LYS A 518 -10.57 -3.24 20.80
N LEU A 519 -10.15 -3.06 19.56
CA LEU A 519 -9.59 -1.76 19.20
C LEU A 519 -10.74 -0.78 19.47
N ALA A 520 -10.61 0.06 20.49
CA ALA A 520 -11.66 0.99 20.82
C ALA A 520 -11.98 1.82 19.57
N ASP A 521 -13.27 1.94 19.25
CA ASP A 521 -13.83 2.70 18.13
C ASP A 521 -13.62 4.24 18.28
N GLU A 522 -12.48 4.66 18.83
CA GLU A 522 -12.05 6.04 18.95
C GLU A 522 -11.48 6.59 17.63
N SER A 523 -12.39 6.91 16.71
CA SER A 523 -12.30 8.27 16.20
C SER A 523 -12.77 9.19 17.34
N VAL A 524 -12.16 10.38 17.47
CA VAL A 524 -12.50 11.34 18.53
C VAL A 524 -14.00 11.70 18.52
N ASP A 525 -14.70 11.43 17.41
CA ASP A 525 -16.13 11.72 17.20
C ASP A 525 -17.01 10.48 16.89
N GLY A 526 -16.49 9.26 17.02
CA GLY A 526 -17.22 8.02 16.65
C GLY A 526 -17.40 7.79 15.13
N SER A 527 -16.99 8.72 14.28
CA SER A 527 -16.79 8.52 12.84
C SER A 527 -15.49 7.74 12.58
N PHE A 528 -15.47 6.44 12.86
CA PHE A 528 -14.45 5.61 12.24
C PHE A 528 -14.53 5.83 10.74
N LEU A 529 -13.35 6.01 10.16
CA LEU A 529 -13.17 6.37 8.78
C LEU A 529 -13.67 5.22 7.94
N GLN A 530 -14.89 5.37 7.41
CA GLN A 530 -15.59 4.34 6.65
C GLN A 530 -14.75 3.78 5.49
N SER A 531 -13.65 4.45 5.13
CA SER A 531 -12.68 4.16 4.07
C SER A 531 -11.39 3.46 4.50
N GLN A 532 -11.24 3.04 5.75
CA GLN A 532 -10.04 2.34 6.20
C GLN A 532 -10.00 0.87 5.77
N TRP A 533 -8.81 0.47 5.28
CA TRP A 533 -8.54 -0.89 4.84
C TRP A 533 -7.42 -1.52 5.62
N TRP A 534 -7.71 -2.54 6.42
CA TRP A 534 -6.78 -3.26 7.29
C TRP A 534 -6.25 -4.53 6.66
N ARG A 535 -4.93 -4.66 6.62
CA ARG A 535 -4.21 -5.89 6.31
C ARG A 535 -3.25 -6.23 7.44
N GLY A 536 -2.94 -7.50 7.66
CA GLY A 536 -1.78 -7.85 8.48
C GLY A 536 -0.49 -7.39 7.77
N LEU A 537 0.56 -7.14 8.55
CA LEU A 537 1.92 -6.98 8.06
C LEU A 537 2.67 -8.26 8.39
N GLU A 538 3.25 -8.91 7.37
CA GLU A 538 4.18 -10.00 7.60
C GLU A 538 5.46 -9.42 8.25
N PRO A 539 5.83 -9.83 9.48
CA PRO A 539 7.15 -9.52 10.00
C PRO A 539 8.15 -10.27 9.14
N SER A 540 8.93 -9.55 8.33
CA SER A 540 9.87 -10.14 7.38
C SER A 540 10.69 -11.27 8.01
N TRP A 541 10.67 -12.42 7.35
CA TRP A 541 11.41 -13.64 7.71
C TRP A 541 12.92 -13.44 7.94
N SER A 542 13.52 -12.36 7.42
CA SER A 542 14.98 -12.18 7.37
C SER A 542 15.66 -11.93 8.71
N SER A 543 14.96 -11.43 9.74
CA SER A 543 15.62 -11.19 11.05
C SER A 543 15.73 -12.46 11.92
N TYR A 544 15.07 -13.56 11.53
CA TYR A 544 15.28 -14.88 12.15
C TYR A 544 16.28 -15.69 11.31
N GLY A 545 17.46 -15.10 11.09
CA GLY A 545 18.56 -15.76 10.41
C GLY A 545 18.90 -17.12 11.05
N SER A 546 18.65 -18.18 10.27
CA SER A 546 19.49 -19.38 10.07
C SER A 546 20.00 -20.21 11.26
N GLY A 547 19.65 -19.86 12.50
CA GLY A 547 19.88 -20.67 13.68
C GLY A 547 18.90 -21.85 13.73
N ARG A 548 19.29 -22.96 13.09
CA ARG A 548 18.61 -24.27 13.11
C ARG A 548 17.95 -24.54 14.47
N GLY A 549 16.62 -24.52 14.56
CA GLY A 549 15.94 -25.07 15.75
C GLY A 549 14.51 -24.62 16.03
N PHE A 550 14.10 -23.41 15.63
CA PHE A 550 12.75 -22.91 15.94
C PHE A 550 11.86 -22.80 14.70
N GLN A 551 11.63 -23.93 14.02
CA GLN A 551 10.41 -24.13 13.21
C GLN A 551 9.24 -24.51 14.12
N GLN A 552 9.00 -23.76 15.19
CA GLN A 552 7.72 -23.93 15.88
C GLN A 552 6.67 -23.16 15.09
N SER A 553 5.90 -23.94 14.33
CA SER A 553 4.48 -23.75 14.03
C SER A 553 3.72 -23.34 15.30
N LEU A 554 3.92 -22.10 15.74
CA LEU A 554 3.03 -21.45 16.66
C LEU A 554 1.88 -20.98 15.78
N ILE A 555 0.82 -21.79 15.75
CA ILE A 555 -0.51 -21.42 15.28
C ILE A 555 -0.89 -20.16 16.03
N GLY A 556 -0.58 -19.00 15.47
CA GLY A 556 -0.99 -17.75 16.04
C GLY A 556 -2.44 -17.46 15.66
N PRO A 557 -3.13 -16.66 16.47
CA PRO A 557 -4.52 -16.25 16.23
C PRO A 557 -4.69 -15.53 14.88
N ARG A 558 -5.92 -15.59 14.36
CA ARG A 558 -6.31 -15.11 13.02
C ARG A 558 -6.48 -13.59 12.98
N VAL A 559 -6.14 -12.96 11.86
CA VAL A 559 -6.60 -11.59 11.56
C VAL A 559 -7.97 -11.73 10.91
N GLU A 560 -9.02 -11.47 11.69
CA GLU A 560 -10.42 -11.55 11.25
C GLU A 560 -10.95 -10.17 10.82
N THR A 561 -11.03 -9.94 9.51
CA THR A 561 -11.64 -8.71 8.99
C THR A 561 -13.07 -8.99 8.55
N LEU A 562 -14.00 -8.12 8.94
CA LEU A 562 -15.38 -8.16 8.49
C LEU A 562 -15.56 -7.14 7.38
N GLN A 563 -16.01 -7.63 6.22
CA GLN A 563 -16.41 -6.79 5.11
C GLN A 563 -17.93 -6.60 5.19
N ILE A 564 -18.40 -5.45 5.71
CA ILE A 564 -19.82 -5.21 6.04
C ILE A 564 -20.59 -4.73 4.78
N PRO A 565 -21.47 -5.52 4.13
CA PRO A 565 -22.21 -5.13 2.95
C PRO A 565 -23.14 -3.96 3.28
N GLY A 566 -23.19 -2.96 2.40
CA GLY A 566 -23.86 -1.69 2.64
C GLY A 566 -22.92 -0.54 3.03
N ALA A 567 -21.80 -0.80 3.76
CA ALA A 567 -20.73 0.19 3.88
C ALA A 567 -20.03 0.47 2.51
N TRP A 568 -20.10 -0.52 1.62
CA TRP A 568 -19.62 -0.53 0.23
C TRP A 568 -20.56 0.17 -0.76
N ASP A 569 -21.72 0.67 -0.30
CA ASP A 569 -22.54 1.54 -1.14
C ASP A 569 -21.86 2.89 -1.41
N THR A 570 -20.75 3.16 -0.73
CA THR A 570 -19.85 4.27 -1.02
C THR A 570 -18.57 3.76 -1.67
N ALA A 571 -18.03 4.52 -2.61
CA ALA A 571 -16.71 4.25 -3.22
C ALA A 571 -15.56 4.25 -2.19
N MET A 572 -15.85 4.80 -1.00
CA MET A 572 -15.04 4.87 0.20
C MET A 572 -15.40 3.78 1.22
N GLY A 573 -16.02 2.65 0.84
CA GLY A 573 -16.16 1.53 1.75
C GLY A 573 -14.81 1.12 2.34
N GLY A 574 -14.82 0.40 3.46
CA GLY A 574 -13.66 -0.04 4.23
C GLY A 574 -13.96 -1.42 4.82
N ASN A 575 -12.94 -2.13 5.32
CA ASN A 575 -13.18 -3.34 6.10
C ASN A 575 -13.12 -2.94 7.57
N SER A 576 -14.12 -3.37 8.34
CA SER A 576 -14.05 -3.20 9.78
C SER A 576 -13.19 -4.31 10.35
N MET A 577 -12.34 -3.95 11.30
CA MET A 577 -11.69 -4.93 12.15
C MET A 577 -12.74 -5.47 13.12
N GLU A 578 -13.00 -6.78 13.12
CA GLU A 578 -13.81 -7.38 14.18
C GLU A 578 -13.01 -7.48 15.48
N ASP A 579 -13.69 -7.69 16.61
CA ASP A 579 -13.07 -7.89 17.92
C ASP A 579 -11.96 -8.96 17.85
N HIS A 580 -10.72 -8.50 17.79
CA HIS A 580 -9.59 -9.39 17.64
C HIS A 580 -9.22 -10.04 18.97
N ARG A 581 -9.22 -11.38 18.96
CA ARG A 581 -8.61 -12.18 20.02
C ARG A 581 -7.15 -12.42 19.69
N VAL A 582 -6.30 -11.54 20.18
CA VAL A 582 -4.86 -11.77 20.14
C VAL A 582 -4.52 -12.74 21.27
N ALA A 583 -3.86 -13.85 20.94
CA ALA A 583 -3.46 -14.85 21.89
C ALA A 583 -2.39 -14.25 22.80
N GLN A 584 -2.35 -14.74 24.03
CA GLN A 584 -1.40 -14.27 25.00
C GLN A 584 0.05 -14.43 24.49
N TRP A 585 0.82 -13.36 24.60
CA TRP A 585 2.21 -13.22 24.13
C TRP A 585 2.39 -13.33 22.62
N THR A 586 1.34 -13.04 21.85
CA THR A 586 1.49 -12.85 20.41
C THR A 586 1.57 -11.37 20.09
N PHE A 587 2.54 -11.05 19.24
CA PHE A 587 2.63 -9.75 18.59
C PHE A 587 1.91 -9.84 17.25
N ARG A 588 1.22 -8.76 16.89
CA ARG A 588 0.55 -8.59 15.60
C ARG A 588 0.90 -7.24 15.06
N ALA A 589 1.30 -7.19 13.79
CA ALA A 589 1.38 -5.94 13.06
C ALA A 589 0.26 -5.92 12.04
N ILE A 590 -0.48 -4.82 12.00
CA ILE A 590 -1.53 -4.54 11.04
C ILE A 590 -1.22 -3.19 10.41
N ALA A 591 -1.48 -3.05 9.13
CA ALA A 591 -1.44 -1.77 8.44
C ALA A 591 -2.83 -1.43 7.95
N SER A 592 -3.14 -0.14 7.91
CA SER A 592 -4.25 0.33 7.11
C SER A 592 -3.93 1.59 6.33
N ARG A 593 -4.75 1.78 5.30
CA ARG A 593 -4.66 2.91 4.39
C ARG A 593 -6.05 3.46 4.15
N CYS A 594 -6.19 4.77 4.14
CA CYS A 594 -7.41 5.49 3.76
C CYS A 594 -7.07 6.78 3.02
N VAL A 595 -8.04 7.26 2.24
CA VAL A 595 -8.03 8.59 1.63
C VAL A 595 -9.12 9.39 2.30
N GLU A 596 -8.75 10.57 2.79
CA GLU A 596 -9.62 11.43 3.58
C GLU A 596 -9.31 12.90 3.34
N PRO A 597 -10.25 13.80 3.69
CA PRO A 597 -9.90 15.18 3.96
C PRO A 597 -8.83 15.21 5.06
N ALA A 598 -7.73 15.95 4.85
CA ALA A 598 -6.66 16.00 5.83
C ALA A 598 -7.20 16.52 7.19
N PRO A 599 -7.10 15.74 8.30
CA PRO A 599 -7.55 16.21 9.60
C PRO A 599 -6.67 17.38 10.09
N VAL A 600 -5.40 17.36 9.69
CA VAL A 600 -4.44 18.43 9.92
C VAL A 600 -4.04 19.00 8.57
N ARG A 601 -4.19 20.31 8.42
CA ARG A 601 -3.76 21.04 7.23
C ARG A 601 -2.48 21.79 7.55
N VAL A 602 -1.49 21.67 6.68
CA VAL A 602 -0.28 22.47 6.78
C VAL A 602 -0.10 23.27 5.52
N GLN A 603 0.04 24.56 5.69
CA GLN A 603 0.24 25.51 4.63
C GLN A 603 1.62 26.13 4.79
N LEU A 604 2.42 26.12 3.72
CA LEU A 604 3.62 26.93 3.66
C LEU A 604 3.25 28.25 3.00
N GLU A 605 3.33 29.32 3.76
CA GLU A 605 3.16 30.67 3.24
C GLU A 605 4.53 31.31 3.10
N ARG A 606 4.90 31.66 1.88
CA ARG A 606 6.10 32.46 1.66
C ARG A 606 5.75 33.91 2.00
N THR A 607 6.29 34.39 3.11
CA THR A 607 6.18 35.78 3.56
C THR A 607 7.43 36.55 3.14
N SER A 608 7.39 37.89 3.18
CA SER A 608 8.57 38.73 2.92
C SER A 608 9.72 38.47 3.90
N SER A 609 9.45 37.88 5.06
CA SER A 609 10.43 37.54 6.10
C SER A 609 10.93 36.09 6.06
N GLY A 610 10.41 35.25 5.16
CA GLY A 610 10.75 33.83 5.08
C GLY A 610 9.53 32.92 4.91
N THR A 611 9.70 31.62 5.09
CA THR A 611 8.61 30.65 4.95
C THR A 611 7.91 30.44 6.30
N ARG A 612 6.62 30.80 6.39
CA ARG A 612 5.75 30.53 7.54
C ARG A 612 5.08 29.17 7.33
N ILE A 613 5.11 28.32 8.36
CA ILE A 613 4.42 27.04 8.37
C ILE A 613 3.18 27.18 9.24
N VAL A 614 2.00 27.18 8.63
CA VAL A 614 0.72 27.27 9.33
C VAL A 614 0.13 25.87 9.43
N VAL A 615 0.06 25.35 10.66
CA VAL A 615 -0.55 24.03 10.95
C VAL A 615 -1.92 24.26 11.57
N THR A 616 -2.97 23.75 10.95
CA THR A 616 -4.37 23.87 11.37
C THR A 616 -5.00 22.48 11.54
N GLY A 617 -6.06 22.36 12.34
CA GLY A 617 -6.73 21.08 12.59
C GLY A 617 -6.06 20.18 13.65
N LEU A 618 -5.16 20.73 14.47
CA LEU A 618 -4.58 20.02 15.61
C LEU A 618 -5.53 20.06 16.83
N ASP A 619 -5.53 18.97 17.60
CA ASP A 619 -6.18 18.94 18.92
C ASP A 619 -5.52 19.96 19.87
N ARG A 620 -6.32 20.58 20.76
CA ARG A 620 -5.84 21.60 21.72
C ARG A 620 -4.71 21.13 22.64
N ASP A 621 -4.60 19.82 22.87
CA ASP A 621 -3.58 19.21 23.75
C ASP A 621 -2.41 18.58 22.98
N ALA A 622 -2.31 18.82 21.67
CA ALA A 622 -1.26 18.24 20.84
C ALA A 622 0.10 18.93 21.07
N ASN A 623 1.13 18.15 21.42
CA ASN A 623 2.51 18.65 21.39
C ASN A 623 3.05 18.48 19.97
N VAL A 624 3.44 19.59 19.36
CA VAL A 624 3.98 19.63 18.00
C VAL A 624 5.50 19.76 18.05
N GLU A 625 6.19 18.75 17.55
CA GLU A 625 7.61 18.79 17.26
C GLU A 625 7.78 18.91 15.74
N VAL A 626 8.19 20.08 15.26
CA VAL A 626 8.42 20.31 13.83
C VAL A 626 9.89 20.03 13.52
N ALA A 627 10.13 19.07 12.63
CA ALA A 627 11.45 18.83 12.06
C ALA A 627 11.39 19.14 10.56
N LEU A 628 11.99 20.26 10.15
CA LEU A 628 12.25 20.47 8.73
C LEU A 628 13.33 19.50 8.30
N ALA A 629 12.98 18.58 7.38
CA ALA A 629 13.97 17.75 6.72
C ALA A 629 14.86 18.69 5.89
N GLU A 630 16.06 18.95 6.41
CA GLU A 630 17.11 19.75 5.78
C GLU A 630 17.38 19.24 4.37
N GLN A 631 17.09 20.08 3.37
CA GLN A 631 17.92 20.12 2.17
C GLN A 631 18.59 21.50 2.16
N MET A 632 19.91 21.46 2.25
CA MET A 632 20.86 22.54 2.57
C MET A 632 20.53 23.93 2.01
N GLU A 633 20.01 24.82 2.85
CA GLU A 633 20.42 26.22 2.96
C GLU A 633 19.85 26.80 4.27
N ARG A 634 20.52 27.78 4.88
CA ARG A 634 20.17 28.31 6.20
C ARG A 634 18.88 29.15 6.14
N TRP A 635 17.78 28.67 6.74
CA TRP A 635 16.56 29.45 6.95
C TRP A 635 16.37 29.75 8.44
N ASN A 636 15.98 30.99 8.77
CA ASN A 636 15.46 31.33 10.09
C ASN A 636 13.99 30.92 10.12
N VAL A 637 13.66 29.86 10.85
CA VAL A 637 12.28 29.39 11.02
C VAL A 637 11.73 29.98 12.31
N ALA A 638 10.75 30.87 12.20
CA ALA A 638 9.89 31.24 13.31
C ALA A 638 8.61 30.41 13.21
N SER A 639 8.37 29.53 14.18
CA SER A 639 7.09 28.82 14.32
C SER A 639 6.15 29.65 15.19
N GLU A 640 5.04 30.10 14.61
CA GLU A 640 3.98 30.79 15.32
C GLU A 640 2.69 29.97 15.11
N VAL A 641 2.15 29.41 16.20
CA VAL A 641 0.88 28.67 16.17
C VAL A 641 -0.21 29.70 16.37
N GLU A 642 -0.91 30.05 15.30
CA GLU A 642 -1.96 31.06 15.34
C GLU A 642 -3.29 30.40 15.74
N ASP A 643 -3.70 30.64 16.99
CA ASP A 643 -4.99 30.21 17.53
C ASP A 643 -6.06 31.24 17.17
N GLU A 644 -6.79 31.01 16.07
CA GLU A 644 -7.90 31.89 15.66
C GLU A 644 -9.10 31.89 16.65
N THR A 645 -9.01 31.17 17.78
CA THR A 645 -10.11 31.12 18.77
C THR A 645 -9.66 31.08 20.24
N ALA A 646 -8.78 31.97 20.70
CA ALA A 646 -8.87 32.55 22.05
C ALA A 646 -7.73 33.52 22.40
N ALA A 647 -8.09 34.76 22.72
CA ALA A 647 -7.32 35.56 23.66
C ALA A 647 -7.36 34.90 25.07
N LEU A 648 -6.23 34.98 25.80
CA LEU A 648 -5.95 34.50 27.17
C LEU A 648 -5.45 33.03 27.31
N HIS A 649 -4.14 32.83 27.19
CA HIS A 649 -3.23 32.54 28.32
C HIS A 649 -1.84 32.20 27.78
N GLU A 650 -0.89 33.12 27.93
CA GLU A 650 0.51 32.93 27.56
C GLU A 650 1.21 32.02 28.59
N ARG A 651 1.54 30.79 28.19
CA ARG A 651 2.50 29.92 28.88
C ARG A 651 3.43 29.30 27.84
N VAL A 652 4.51 30.01 27.56
CA VAL A 652 5.66 29.51 26.78
C VAL A 652 6.43 28.50 27.62
N PHE A 653 6.44 27.23 27.21
CA PHE A 653 7.38 26.23 27.72
C PHE A 653 8.64 26.28 26.85
N MET A 654 9.73 26.85 27.39
CA MET A 654 11.06 26.71 26.81
C MET A 654 11.65 25.34 27.18
N THR A 655 12.01 24.56 26.16
CA THR A 655 12.76 23.32 26.29
C THR A 655 14.18 23.61 26.80
N ARG A 656 14.55 22.99 27.92
CA ARG A 656 15.87 23.10 28.56
C ARG A 656 16.98 22.59 27.62
N ASN A 657 17.89 23.46 27.22
CA ASN A 657 19.30 23.12 27.04
C ASN A 657 20.13 24.10 27.86
N SER A 658 20.93 23.56 28.78
CA SER A 658 21.76 24.32 29.72
C SER A 658 22.94 24.99 29.01
N MET A 659 22.99 26.31 29.00
CA MET A 659 24.19 27.10 29.31
C MET A 659 23.78 28.51 29.75
N ASN A 660 24.30 28.92 30.91
CA ASN A 660 24.17 30.26 31.46
C ASN A 660 24.84 31.29 30.53
N LEU A 661 24.12 32.35 30.17
CA LEU A 661 24.54 33.74 30.39
C LEU A 661 23.43 34.69 29.91
N SER A 662 22.90 35.44 30.88
CA SER A 662 22.12 36.64 30.65
C SER A 662 23.00 37.75 30.06
N GLN A 663 22.67 38.27 28.88
CA GLN A 663 22.64 39.70 28.55
C GLN A 663 22.38 39.91 27.06
N SER A 664 21.51 40.87 26.77
CA SER A 664 21.28 41.45 25.46
C SER A 664 22.57 42.01 24.86
N MET A 665 22.97 41.57 23.66
CA MET A 665 23.81 42.37 22.77
C MET A 665 23.78 41.83 21.33
N GLN A 666 23.52 42.72 20.37
CA GLN A 666 23.79 42.48 18.94
C GLN A 666 25.29 42.20 18.76
N VAL A 667 25.65 41.11 18.07
CA VAL A 667 27.02 40.90 17.59
C VAL A 667 27.00 40.44 16.13
N SER A 668 27.83 41.11 15.34
CA SER A 668 28.03 41.00 13.90
C SER A 668 28.80 39.75 13.46
N VAL A 669 28.70 39.49 12.16
CA VAL A 669 28.99 38.29 11.35
C VAL A 669 30.42 37.69 11.40
N GLU A 670 31.36 38.13 12.23
CA GLU A 670 32.80 37.83 11.99
C GLU A 670 33.53 36.85 12.91
N GLN A 671 32.87 36.14 13.84
CA GLN A 671 33.57 35.23 14.79
C GLN A 671 33.26 33.74 14.68
N ALA A 672 32.59 33.28 13.62
CA ALA A 672 32.31 31.85 13.38
C ALA A 672 33.27 31.17 12.38
N ARG A 673 34.56 31.56 12.35
CA ARG A 673 35.55 31.08 11.36
C ARG A 673 36.70 30.23 11.90
N ALA A 674 36.68 29.83 13.17
CA ALA A 674 37.77 29.03 13.73
C ALA A 674 37.24 27.96 14.70
N MET A 675 36.61 26.90 14.18
CA MET A 675 36.49 25.58 14.85
C MET A 675 35.69 24.58 13.99
N THR A 676 36.31 24.00 12.96
CA THR A 676 35.87 22.72 12.37
C THR A 676 37.04 22.09 11.61
N ASN A 677 37.81 21.24 12.29
CA ASN A 677 38.63 20.22 11.65
C ASN A 677 37.94 18.87 11.91
N PHE A 678 37.04 18.48 11.02
CA PHE A 678 36.58 17.12 10.87
C PHE A 678 36.06 16.97 9.44
N GLU A 679 36.91 16.52 8.52
CA GLU A 679 36.53 16.07 7.18
C GLU A 679 36.16 14.59 7.24
N PRO A 680 34.92 14.18 6.89
CA PRO A 680 34.68 12.87 6.33
C PRO A 680 34.76 12.99 4.80
N SER A 681 35.74 12.28 4.21
CA SER A 681 35.87 12.14 2.77
C SER A 681 34.73 11.28 2.22
N PHE A 682 33.71 11.90 1.64
CA PHE A 682 32.80 11.26 0.70
C PHE A 682 33.17 11.69 -0.72
N SER A 683 33.56 10.73 -1.55
CA SER A 683 33.89 10.97 -2.97
C SER A 683 32.63 11.27 -3.75
N SER A 684 32.50 12.50 -4.25
CA SER A 684 31.45 12.94 -5.14
C SER A 684 31.63 12.33 -6.54
N ASN A 685 30.76 11.40 -6.91
CA ASN A 685 30.46 11.08 -8.31
C ASN A 685 28.95 10.83 -8.39
N SER A 686 28.17 11.92 -8.43
CA SER A 686 26.75 11.87 -8.76
C SER A 686 26.55 12.50 -10.13
N ILE A 687 26.11 11.68 -11.07
CA ILE A 687 25.62 12.08 -12.38
C ILE A 687 24.19 12.59 -12.15
N PHE A 688 24.01 13.91 -12.14
CA PHE A 688 22.68 14.54 -12.08
C PHE A 688 22.16 14.78 -13.51
N ASP A 689 20.90 14.42 -13.72
CA ASP A 689 20.12 14.67 -14.95
C ASP A 689 19.21 15.89 -14.68
N ASP A 690 19.55 17.02 -15.31
CA ASP A 690 18.98 18.38 -15.13
C ASP A 690 17.51 18.54 -15.65
N THR A 691 16.77 17.47 -15.91
CA THR A 691 15.53 17.55 -16.70
C THR A 691 14.22 17.39 -15.92
N ALA A 692 14.25 17.24 -14.59
CA ALA A 692 13.05 17.31 -13.75
C ALA A 692 13.20 18.46 -12.74
N PRO A 693 12.33 19.48 -12.75
CA PRO A 693 12.42 20.53 -11.74
C PRO A 693 12.09 19.93 -10.36
N ASP A 694 12.97 20.17 -9.38
CA ASP A 694 12.78 19.86 -7.96
C ASP A 694 11.67 20.76 -7.36
N VAL A 695 10.40 20.48 -7.71
CA VAL A 695 9.24 21.33 -7.36
C VAL A 695 8.68 21.05 -5.97
N TRP A 696 9.09 19.99 -5.27
CA TRP A 696 8.43 19.56 -4.03
C TRP A 696 9.37 19.58 -2.83
N ARG A 697 8.96 20.25 -1.74
CA ARG A 697 9.65 20.16 -0.43
C ARG A 697 8.87 19.24 0.51
N THR A 698 9.61 18.50 1.34
CA THR A 698 9.04 17.63 2.38
C THR A 698 9.18 18.27 3.76
N VAL A 699 8.07 18.51 4.45
CA VAL A 699 8.06 18.91 5.87
C VAL A 699 7.62 17.72 6.71
N VAL A 700 8.35 17.43 7.79
CA VAL A 700 8.03 16.35 8.73
C VAL A 700 7.59 16.96 10.06
N ILE A 701 6.35 16.69 10.46
CA ILE A 701 5.84 17.15 11.77
C ILE A 701 5.51 15.93 12.60
N ARG A 702 6.12 15.85 13.78
CA ARG A 702 5.82 14.82 14.76
C ARG A 702 4.86 15.41 15.79
N VAL A 703 3.72 14.76 15.98
CA VAL A 703 2.74 15.13 16.99
C VAL A 703 2.63 14.02 18.01
N GLU A 704 2.89 14.35 19.27
CA GLU A 704 2.75 13.46 20.41
C GLU A 704 1.50 13.85 21.20
N ARG A 705 0.64 12.86 21.44
CA ARG A 705 -0.56 13.03 22.27
C ARG A 705 -0.33 12.40 23.63
N ASN A 706 -0.42 13.19 24.70
CA ASN A 706 -0.32 12.70 26.06
C ASN A 706 -1.70 12.20 26.53
N SER A 707 -1.88 10.88 26.66
CA SER A 707 -3.16 10.32 27.12
C SER A 707 -3.30 10.48 28.64
N ARG A 708 -4.37 11.14 29.11
CA ARG A 708 -4.70 11.30 30.54
C ARG A 708 -5.62 10.22 31.11
N SER A 709 -6.12 9.30 30.30
CA SER A 709 -7.11 8.29 30.71
C SER A 709 -6.48 6.93 30.96
N GLY A 710 -6.67 6.37 32.16
CA GLY A 710 -6.07 5.10 32.62
C GLY A 710 -6.56 3.81 31.93
N GLN A 711 -6.76 3.81 30.62
CA GLN A 711 -7.11 2.63 29.82
C GLN A 711 -6.15 2.52 28.63
N TRP A 712 -5.20 1.59 28.75
CA TRP A 712 -3.97 1.44 27.95
C TRP A 712 -3.00 2.62 28.11
N ASP A 713 -1.73 2.34 28.41
CA ASP A 713 -0.67 3.33 28.31
C ASP A 713 -0.43 3.57 26.81
N ARG A 714 -1.15 4.54 26.24
CA ARG A 714 -1.21 4.79 24.80
C ARG A 714 -0.17 5.84 24.45
N GLU A 715 0.90 5.39 23.82
CA GLU A 715 1.80 6.25 23.07
C GLU A 715 1.38 6.21 21.59
N SER A 716 0.75 7.27 21.11
CA SER A 716 0.52 7.47 19.68
C SER A 716 1.46 8.54 19.15
N THR A 717 2.29 8.16 18.19
CA THR A 717 3.13 9.11 17.45
C THR A 717 2.54 9.27 16.06
N THR A 718 2.12 10.49 15.74
CA THR A 718 1.65 10.81 14.38
C THR A 718 2.74 11.58 13.67
N VAL A 719 3.13 11.12 12.49
CA VAL A 719 4.13 11.77 11.63
C VAL A 719 3.42 12.29 10.40
N TYR A 720 3.38 13.60 10.23
CA TYR A 720 2.86 14.24 9.03
C TYR A 720 4.02 14.43 8.05
N ARG A 721 3.87 13.92 6.83
CA ARG A 721 4.80 14.17 5.73
C ARG A 721 4.08 15.02 4.69
N ILE A 722 4.58 16.21 4.43
CA ILE A 722 3.81 17.20 3.67
C ILE A 722 4.61 17.60 2.46
N MET A 723 4.02 17.34 1.29
CA MET A 723 4.61 17.69 0.00
C MET A 723 4.01 19.01 -0.45
N VAL A 724 4.85 20.05 -0.54
CA VAL A 724 4.38 21.37 -0.95
C VAL A 724 4.99 21.74 -2.29
N PRO A 725 4.16 22.13 -3.28
CA PRO A 725 4.67 22.58 -4.56
C PRO A 725 5.29 23.98 -4.41
N MET A 726 6.50 24.16 -4.92
CA MET A 726 7.14 25.47 -5.06
C MET A 726 6.48 26.20 -6.22
N LEU A 727 5.68 27.22 -5.91
CA LEU A 727 5.24 28.16 -6.94
C LEU A 727 6.45 29.06 -7.31
N PRO A 728 6.78 29.22 -8.60
CA PRO A 728 7.77 30.21 -9.02
C PRO A 728 7.29 31.61 -8.61
N THR A 729 8.20 32.43 -8.12
CA THR A 729 7.92 33.81 -7.75
C THR A 729 7.73 34.64 -9.03
N ALA A 730 6.69 35.47 -9.06
CA ALA A 730 6.44 36.40 -10.18
C ALA A 730 7.54 37.45 -10.37
N GLU A 731 8.54 37.50 -9.49
CA GLU A 731 9.72 38.37 -9.58
C GLU A 731 10.87 37.78 -10.41
N ASP A 732 10.85 36.48 -10.75
CA ASP A 732 11.92 35.86 -11.56
C ASP A 732 11.77 36.09 -13.08
N ASP A 733 10.76 36.87 -13.49
CA ASP A 733 10.45 37.25 -14.89
C ASP A 733 10.49 38.78 -15.13
N VAL A 734 11.29 39.54 -14.37
CA VAL A 734 11.56 40.97 -14.62
C VAL A 734 13.03 41.23 -14.95
#